data_AF-A0A818QK21-F1
#
_entry.id   AF-A0A818QK21-F1
#
_cell.length_a   1.000
_cell.length_b   1.000
_cell.length_c   1.000
_cell.angle_alpha   90.00
_cell.angle_beta   90.00
_cell.angle_gamma   90.00
#
_symmetry.space_group_name_H-M   'P 1'
#
loop_
_entity.id
_entity.type
_entity.pdbx_description
1 polymer ?
#
loop_
_entity_poly.entity_id
_entity_poly.type
_entity_poly.pdbx_seq_one_letter_code
_entity_poly.pdbx_strand_id
1 'polypeptide(L)'
;MPRSRSRSRSSTPSTRRSRSPISDHDSGNDQPNEYRIHIAELPQGVQESEIRKVFQRYGTLLDVWVASASCFAFVVYKQKEEAQKAIDHMDGRSFGSNRLKVTWARPRTRNRSHRYDPNMRCYKCGQRGHFSRDCGRLMMEGRSSRRRDDNYGRYSSSNNNHHSRSRSPYASGQLPAPAYFRHGMPMYPSFSRRYDGYMGNYYPPAERSNGHEYRYRERDTRLTPPSTSARYSRRSSIIFIYRMSASTEASAIIEYFKRKSIFITGATGFIGKQLVEKLVRSCPDIEHIYLLIRPKRGQGVHDRLKELISSPLFNTVREINPNFEEKISVLQGDILDPNFGLSPTDENILLEQCQIVFHSAATVRFQEPLRLAIQMNVASVKKLLCLCYRMKKLQSIVHVSTAYANCNRNDVAEMIYPPPIQPTKLLEASEWMDDQVFDVLTNKIIHDRPNTYTFTKALAEYIISQESKDLPLAIIRPSIVGSSWREPIPGWVDNYNGPSGLVVATGKGMLRTMLGSNNAIADIVPVDVCVNMMIAIAWHTAIKHPKNIPVYHCCTGHLGTLTWGKVAEYGLYHLSRNSLENAISYPYLQFTENRFRYHYLRVWQEVIPAFVLDCYMRLVGRKPIFIKLSERIYKSVRTLDFFTSHSWLFPNDNSVLLQNEMNDVDQKIFNFDLKDLEWFHYWRNYCIGAKQYLLREDLSRTSKCHKRYIRLKRLQNLLYFTAIVLVIKLIFFKSFKFRRIFIILFRLIFVGLSAITKKIGL
;
A
#
# COMPACT_ATOMS: atom_id res chain seq x y z
N MET A 1 37.96 42.90 11.13
CA MET A 1 39.28 43.48 11.46
C MET A 1 39.51 43.35 12.97
N PRO A 2 40.74 43.12 13.48
CA PRO A 2 41.68 42.09 13.04
C PRO A 2 42.47 41.39 14.20
N ARG A 3 43.30 40.39 13.80
CA ARG A 3 44.54 39.82 14.40
C ARG A 3 44.40 38.87 15.61
N SER A 4 45.16 37.78 15.76
CA SER A 4 46.22 37.10 15.00
C SER A 4 46.69 35.87 15.79
N ARG A 5 47.11 34.76 15.15
CA ARG A 5 48.29 33.96 15.59
C ARG A 5 48.73 32.90 14.55
N SER A 6 49.91 33.15 13.98
CA SER A 6 51.03 32.26 13.64
C SER A 6 50.80 30.80 13.20
N ARG A 7 51.39 30.42 12.04
CA ARG A 7 52.64 29.62 11.98
C ARG A 7 53.20 29.54 10.55
N SER A 8 54.49 29.23 10.52
CA SER A 8 55.56 29.48 9.54
C SER A 8 55.54 28.67 8.24
N ARG A 9 56.18 29.24 7.21
CA ARG A 9 56.56 28.65 5.92
C ARG A 9 57.97 28.07 5.98
N SER A 10 58.21 27.01 5.21
CA SER A 10 59.46 26.82 4.46
C SER A 10 59.15 26.20 3.08
N SER A 11 59.75 26.80 2.06
CA SER A 11 59.72 26.53 0.62
C SER A 11 61.03 25.82 0.22
N THR A 12 61.16 24.92 -0.76
CA THR A 12 61.15 25.00 -2.25
C THR A 12 61.77 23.65 -2.76
N PRO A 13 61.98 23.35 -4.06
CA PRO A 13 61.29 23.71 -5.31
C PRO A 13 60.98 22.50 -6.22
N SER A 14 60.14 22.74 -7.22
CA SER A 14 59.76 21.83 -8.31
C SER A 14 60.85 21.65 -9.38
N THR A 15 61.09 20.42 -9.82
CA THR A 15 61.72 20.10 -11.10
C THR A 15 60.80 19.21 -11.96
N ARG A 16 60.62 19.62 -13.22
CA ARG A 16 59.91 18.88 -14.28
C ARG A 16 60.82 17.78 -14.83
N ARG A 17 60.27 16.59 -15.16
CA ARG A 17 60.27 16.02 -16.54
C ARG A 17 59.57 14.66 -16.66
N SER A 18 59.00 14.50 -17.86
CA SER A 18 58.68 13.30 -18.66
C SER A 18 57.63 12.28 -18.20
N ARG A 19 56.56 12.20 -19.00
CA ARG A 19 55.53 11.15 -19.05
C ARG A 19 55.93 10.07 -20.07
N SER A 20 55.78 8.80 -19.70
CA SER A 20 55.45 7.63 -20.54
C SER A 20 55.34 6.36 -19.66
N PRO A 21 54.61 5.31 -20.06
CA PRO A 21 53.47 4.77 -19.31
C PRO A 21 53.80 3.51 -18.50
N ILE A 22 53.18 3.37 -17.32
CA ILE A 22 53.25 2.17 -16.50
C ILE A 22 51.89 1.44 -16.54
N SER A 23 52.05 0.14 -16.78
CA SER A 23 51.12 -0.98 -16.82
C SER A 23 50.18 -1.09 -15.61
N ASP A 24 48.88 -1.23 -15.89
CA ASP A 24 47.90 -1.75 -14.93
C ASP A 24 47.97 -3.29 -14.93
N HIS A 25 48.60 -3.84 -13.90
CA HIS A 25 48.36 -5.21 -13.46
C HIS A 25 47.09 -5.20 -12.59
N ASP A 26 45.98 -5.69 -13.13
CA ASP A 26 44.78 -6.04 -12.35
C ASP A 26 44.74 -7.57 -12.23
N SER A 27 45.01 -8.06 -11.02
CA SER A 27 45.08 -9.47 -10.68
C SER A 27 43.73 -9.96 -10.14
N GLY A 28 43.03 -10.73 -10.99
CA GLY A 28 42.39 -12.01 -10.69
C GLY A 28 41.41 -12.11 -9.51
N ASN A 29 40.12 -12.20 -9.84
CA ASN A 29 39.15 -12.95 -9.04
C ASN A 29 38.67 -14.13 -9.90
N ASP A 30 39.20 -15.33 -9.62
CA ASP A 30 38.93 -16.57 -10.35
C ASP A 30 37.46 -17.00 -10.20
N GLN A 31 36.63 -16.61 -11.17
CA GLN A 31 35.52 -17.46 -11.59
C GLN A 31 36.09 -18.52 -12.54
N PRO A 32 35.60 -19.78 -12.52
CA PRO A 32 35.98 -20.74 -13.55
C PRO A 32 35.69 -20.10 -14.91
N ASN A 33 36.73 -19.99 -15.74
CA ASN A 33 36.64 -19.33 -17.04
C ASN A 33 35.68 -20.12 -17.95
N GLU A 34 34.39 -19.81 -17.91
CA GLU A 34 33.39 -20.33 -18.83
C GLU A 34 33.46 -19.55 -20.15
N TYR A 35 33.86 -20.23 -21.23
CA TYR A 35 34.09 -19.60 -22.52
C TYR A 35 32.83 -19.68 -23.40
N ARG A 36 32.06 -18.60 -23.38
CA ARG A 36 30.75 -18.53 -24.06
C ARG A 36 30.88 -17.98 -25.48
N ILE A 37 30.30 -18.69 -26.45
CA ILE A 37 30.15 -18.27 -27.84
C ILE A 37 28.68 -18.02 -28.19
N HIS A 38 28.45 -17.12 -29.14
CA HIS A 38 27.14 -16.74 -29.66
C HIS A 38 27.01 -17.20 -31.12
N ILE A 39 25.94 -17.93 -31.41
CA ILE A 39 25.62 -18.48 -32.73
C ILE A 39 24.38 -17.75 -33.24
N ALA A 40 24.53 -16.89 -34.24
CA ALA A 40 23.41 -16.17 -34.86
C ALA A 40 23.02 -16.82 -36.20
N GLU A 41 21.88 -16.38 -36.74
CA GLU A 41 21.35 -16.79 -38.05
C GLU A 41 20.93 -18.27 -38.11
N LEU A 42 20.41 -18.82 -37.00
CA LEU A 42 19.87 -20.17 -36.98
C LEU A 42 18.56 -20.27 -37.77
N PRO A 43 18.27 -21.41 -38.43
CA PRO A 43 16.94 -21.69 -38.96
C PRO A 43 15.86 -21.67 -37.86
N GLN A 44 14.63 -21.35 -38.24
CA GLN A 44 13.50 -21.37 -37.32
C GLN A 44 13.15 -22.81 -36.93
N GLY A 45 12.96 -23.08 -35.63
CA GLY A 45 12.60 -24.40 -35.12
C GLY A 45 13.78 -25.33 -34.75
N VAL A 46 15.03 -24.84 -34.81
CA VAL A 46 16.20 -25.61 -34.37
C VAL A 46 16.12 -25.97 -32.89
N GLN A 47 16.39 -27.24 -32.58
CA GLN A 47 16.40 -27.74 -31.21
C GLN A 47 17.81 -27.73 -30.59
N GLU A 48 17.87 -27.71 -29.26
CA GLU A 48 19.13 -27.76 -28.51
C GLU A 48 19.98 -28.99 -28.86
N SER A 49 19.34 -30.14 -29.08
CA SER A 49 19.99 -31.41 -29.44
C SER A 49 20.79 -31.31 -30.75
N GLU A 50 20.30 -30.54 -31.72
CA GLU A 50 20.96 -30.33 -33.01
C GLU A 50 22.20 -29.43 -32.89
N ILE A 51 22.08 -28.34 -32.12
CA ILE A 51 23.22 -27.46 -31.83
C ILE A 51 24.28 -28.21 -31.03
N ARG A 52 23.87 -28.95 -29.99
CA ARG A 52 24.77 -29.75 -29.17
C ARG A 52 25.54 -30.77 -30.00
N LYS A 53 24.86 -31.50 -30.90
CA LYS A 53 25.47 -32.51 -31.79
C LYS A 53 26.57 -31.94 -32.70
N VAL A 54 26.42 -30.70 -33.15
CA VAL A 54 27.41 -30.04 -34.02
C VAL A 54 28.55 -29.44 -33.20
N PHE A 55 28.24 -28.69 -32.15
CA PHE A 55 29.24 -27.93 -31.40
C PHE A 55 30.07 -28.81 -30.44
N GLN A 56 29.58 -29.97 -30.00
CA GLN A 56 30.35 -30.90 -29.17
C GLN A 56 31.58 -31.50 -29.87
N ARG A 57 31.65 -31.41 -31.21
CA ARG A 57 32.81 -31.90 -31.99
C ARG A 57 34.07 -31.07 -31.76
N TYR A 58 33.93 -29.86 -31.24
CA TYR A 58 35.03 -28.90 -31.06
C TYR A 58 35.56 -28.85 -29.62
N GLY A 59 34.88 -29.51 -28.67
CA GLY A 59 35.28 -29.56 -27.27
C GLY A 59 34.15 -29.93 -26.31
N THR A 60 34.46 -29.92 -25.02
CA THR A 60 33.51 -30.29 -23.97
C THR A 60 32.53 -29.15 -23.67
N LEU A 61 31.24 -29.38 -23.93
CA LEU A 61 30.18 -28.40 -23.70
C LEU A 61 29.69 -28.42 -22.25
N LEU A 62 29.73 -27.27 -21.57
CA LEU A 62 29.15 -27.08 -20.24
C LEU A 62 27.66 -26.74 -20.32
N ASP A 63 27.27 -25.90 -21.28
CA ASP A 63 25.90 -25.44 -21.45
C ASP A 63 25.58 -25.16 -22.93
N VAL A 64 24.35 -25.43 -23.34
CA VAL A 64 23.80 -25.11 -24.66
C VAL A 64 22.41 -24.54 -24.46
N TRP A 65 22.19 -23.34 -24.96
CA TRP A 65 20.89 -22.67 -24.86
C TRP A 65 20.47 -22.15 -26.22
N VAL A 66 19.23 -22.43 -26.62
CA VAL A 66 18.67 -22.03 -27.92
C VAL A 66 17.49 -21.09 -27.73
N ALA A 67 17.56 -19.90 -28.35
CA ALA A 67 16.44 -18.97 -28.42
C ALA A 67 15.56 -19.30 -29.63
N SER A 68 14.63 -20.25 -29.50
CA SER A 68 13.79 -20.71 -30.62
C SER A 68 12.95 -19.60 -31.27
N ALA A 69 12.58 -18.56 -30.52
CA ALA A 69 11.82 -17.40 -31.04
C ALA A 69 12.70 -16.36 -31.76
N SER A 70 14.01 -16.35 -31.50
CA SER A 70 14.93 -15.29 -31.96
C SER A 70 16.06 -15.80 -32.86
N CYS A 71 16.05 -17.09 -33.22
CA CYS A 71 16.95 -17.70 -34.20
C CYS A 71 18.46 -17.53 -33.87
N PHE A 72 18.81 -17.67 -32.58
CA PHE A 72 20.21 -17.69 -32.13
C PHE A 72 20.40 -18.65 -30.95
N ALA A 73 21.64 -19.05 -30.68
CA ALA A 73 22.00 -19.91 -29.57
C ALA A 73 23.27 -19.41 -28.86
N PHE A 74 23.45 -19.86 -27.62
CA PHE A 74 24.70 -19.73 -26.89
C PHE A 74 25.24 -21.11 -26.54
N VAL A 75 26.55 -21.27 -26.67
CA VAL A 75 27.27 -22.49 -26.28
C VAL A 75 28.40 -22.09 -25.34
N VAL A 76 28.57 -22.84 -24.25
CA VAL A 76 29.62 -22.60 -23.25
C VAL A 76 30.60 -23.77 -23.27
N TYR A 77 31.87 -23.48 -23.51
CA TYR A 77 32.97 -24.45 -23.46
C TYR A 77 33.73 -24.36 -22.15
N LYS A 78 34.34 -25.48 -21.78
CA LYS A 78 35.24 -25.59 -20.63
C LYS A 78 36.59 -24.89 -20.88
N GLN A 79 37.12 -24.96 -22.11
CA GLN A 79 38.41 -24.37 -22.47
C GLN A 79 38.27 -23.28 -23.55
N LYS A 80 39.18 -22.30 -23.54
CA LYS A 80 39.15 -21.16 -24.48
C LYS A 80 39.46 -21.62 -25.90
N GLU A 81 40.38 -22.56 -26.01
CA GLU A 81 40.88 -23.12 -27.26
C GLU A 81 39.76 -23.88 -27.98
N GLU A 82 38.90 -24.58 -27.23
CA GLU A 82 37.72 -25.28 -27.76
C GLU A 82 36.69 -24.29 -28.33
N ALA A 83 36.42 -23.21 -27.59
CA ALA A 83 35.52 -22.15 -28.05
C ALA A 83 36.06 -21.42 -29.29
N GLN A 84 37.36 -21.12 -29.34
CA GLN A 84 37.99 -20.49 -30.50
C GLN A 84 37.96 -21.42 -31.72
N LYS A 85 38.27 -22.71 -31.53
CA LYS A 85 38.20 -23.72 -32.59
C LYS A 85 36.79 -23.84 -33.17
N ALA A 86 35.77 -23.78 -32.32
CA ALA A 86 34.37 -23.77 -32.75
C ALA A 86 34.02 -22.53 -33.59
N ILE A 87 34.49 -21.34 -33.19
CA ILE A 87 34.33 -20.10 -33.97
C ILE A 87 34.99 -20.25 -35.34
N ASP A 88 36.26 -20.63 -35.39
CA ASP A 88 37.06 -20.69 -36.62
C ASP A 88 36.48 -21.67 -37.64
N HIS A 89 35.87 -22.76 -37.18
CA HIS A 89 35.34 -23.81 -38.06
C HIS A 89 33.88 -23.61 -38.46
N MET A 90 33.06 -22.98 -37.61
CA MET A 90 31.62 -22.87 -37.79
C MET A 90 31.15 -21.49 -38.25
N ASP A 91 31.95 -20.44 -38.08
CA ASP A 91 31.60 -19.12 -38.62
C ASP A 91 31.55 -19.17 -40.17
N GLY A 92 30.42 -18.73 -40.73
CA GLY A 92 30.17 -18.75 -42.17
C GLY A 92 29.76 -20.12 -42.77
N ARG A 93 29.76 -21.21 -41.99
CA ARG A 93 29.29 -22.53 -42.45
C ARG A 93 27.77 -22.57 -42.60
N SER A 94 27.29 -23.35 -43.57
CA SER A 94 25.86 -23.59 -43.75
C SER A 94 25.33 -24.57 -42.72
N PHE A 95 24.21 -24.23 -42.06
CA PHE A 95 23.46 -25.06 -41.13
C PHE A 95 21.98 -24.94 -41.49
N GLY A 96 21.40 -26.02 -42.02
CA GLY A 96 20.09 -25.96 -42.66
C GLY A 96 20.10 -25.02 -43.88
N SER A 97 19.14 -24.10 -43.95
CA SER A 97 19.03 -23.10 -45.02
C SER A 97 19.91 -21.85 -44.82
N ASN A 98 20.56 -21.70 -43.67
CA ASN A 98 21.22 -20.44 -43.30
C ASN A 98 22.74 -20.62 -43.17
N ARG A 99 23.49 -19.52 -43.31
CA ARG A 99 24.92 -19.48 -42.94
C ARG A 99 25.04 -18.96 -41.52
N LEU A 100 25.71 -19.74 -40.66
CA LEU A 100 25.87 -19.35 -39.27
C LEU A 100 26.83 -18.18 -39.13
N LYS A 101 26.56 -17.33 -38.15
CA LYS A 101 27.52 -16.35 -37.66
C LYS A 101 27.92 -16.72 -36.23
N VAL A 102 29.15 -17.16 -36.04
CA VAL A 102 29.64 -17.64 -34.74
C VAL A 102 30.69 -16.67 -34.21
N THR A 103 30.43 -16.08 -33.05
CA THR A 103 31.27 -15.02 -32.48
C THR A 103 31.41 -15.21 -30.97
N TRP A 104 32.43 -14.61 -30.37
CA TRP A 104 32.53 -14.53 -28.91
C TRP A 104 31.27 -13.87 -28.33
N ALA A 105 30.66 -14.50 -27.32
CA ALA A 105 29.50 -13.91 -26.66
C ALA A 105 29.95 -12.67 -25.87
N ARG A 106 29.18 -11.59 -25.96
CA ARG A 106 29.44 -10.41 -25.12
C ARG A 106 29.26 -10.80 -23.64
N PRO A 107 30.10 -10.28 -22.72
CA PRO A 107 29.92 -10.50 -21.29
C PRO A 107 28.51 -10.07 -20.86
N ARG A 108 27.89 -10.79 -19.92
CA ARG A 108 26.65 -10.37 -19.26
C ARG A 108 26.94 -9.06 -18.51
N THR A 109 26.83 -7.93 -19.19
CA THR A 109 27.29 -6.65 -18.66
C THR A 109 26.22 -6.03 -17.79
N ARG A 110 26.41 -6.15 -16.48
CA ARG A 110 25.82 -5.28 -15.47
C ARG A 110 26.59 -3.95 -15.49
N ASN A 111 26.17 -3.05 -16.38
CA ASN A 111 26.43 -1.60 -16.41
C ASN A 111 27.82 -1.02 -16.79
N ARG A 112 27.69 0.02 -17.65
CA ARG A 112 28.52 1.21 -17.94
C ARG A 112 29.68 1.17 -18.97
N SER A 113 29.43 2.01 -19.99
CA SER A 113 30.35 2.75 -20.89
C SER A 113 31.38 1.95 -21.66
N HIS A 114 31.25 1.87 -23.00
CA HIS A 114 32.24 2.44 -23.92
C HIS A 114 31.78 2.40 -25.39
N ARG A 115 32.21 3.47 -26.10
CA ARG A 115 32.50 3.69 -27.52
C ARG A 115 31.71 2.94 -28.59
N TYR A 116 31.07 3.75 -29.43
CA TYR A 116 30.38 3.40 -30.66
C TYR A 116 31.37 2.91 -31.73
N ASP A 117 31.11 1.73 -32.31
CA ASP A 117 31.83 1.21 -33.49
C ASP A 117 31.24 1.88 -34.76
N PRO A 118 32.02 2.68 -35.52
CA PRO A 118 31.55 3.40 -36.70
C PRO A 118 30.94 2.52 -37.79
N ASN A 119 31.35 1.25 -37.88
CA ASN A 119 30.89 0.33 -38.92
C ASN A 119 29.63 -0.46 -38.53
N MET A 120 29.17 -0.33 -37.28
CA MET A 120 27.99 -1.03 -36.78
C MET A 120 26.70 -0.46 -37.38
N ARG A 121 25.86 -1.33 -37.97
CA ARG A 121 24.51 -0.97 -38.43
C ARG A 121 23.50 -1.22 -37.32
N CYS A 122 22.57 -0.29 -37.13
CA CYS A 122 21.43 -0.46 -36.23
C CYS A 122 20.54 -1.62 -36.72
N TYR A 123 20.32 -2.64 -35.89
CA TYR A 123 19.49 -3.81 -36.22
C TYR A 123 18.00 -3.50 -36.47
N LYS A 124 17.55 -2.28 -36.13
CA LYS A 124 16.16 -1.87 -36.30
C LYS A 124 15.91 -1.08 -37.59
N CYS A 125 16.89 -0.33 -38.09
CA CYS A 125 16.72 0.53 -39.27
C CYS A 125 17.85 0.44 -40.32
N GLY A 126 18.89 -0.37 -40.08
CA GLY A 126 20.01 -0.58 -41.01
C GLY A 126 21.02 0.56 -41.14
N GLN A 127 20.76 1.71 -40.51
CA GLN A 127 21.62 2.90 -40.55
C GLN A 127 22.80 2.78 -39.58
N ARG A 128 23.95 3.36 -39.97
CA ARG A 128 25.10 3.52 -39.09
C ARG A 128 24.92 4.77 -38.23
N GLY A 129 25.52 4.80 -37.06
CA GLY A 129 25.66 5.96 -36.18
C GLY A 129 25.04 5.80 -34.79
N HIS A 130 24.29 4.72 -34.52
CA HIS A 130 23.54 4.57 -33.27
C HIS A 130 23.22 3.11 -32.94
N PHE A 131 22.95 2.81 -31.66
CA PHE A 131 22.47 1.50 -31.22
C PHE A 131 20.96 1.35 -31.44
N SER A 132 20.47 0.12 -31.60
CA SER A 132 19.04 -0.17 -31.81
C SER A 132 18.12 0.36 -30.71
N ARG A 133 18.63 0.48 -29.48
CA ARG A 133 17.93 1.10 -28.34
C ARG A 133 17.70 2.62 -28.51
N ASP A 134 18.58 3.28 -29.28
CA ASP A 134 18.55 4.73 -29.52
C ASP A 134 17.78 5.09 -30.81
N CYS A 135 17.42 4.08 -31.62
CA CYS A 135 16.77 4.23 -32.92
C CYS A 135 15.39 4.93 -32.83
N GLY A 136 14.61 4.65 -31.79
CA GLY A 136 13.30 5.28 -31.59
C GLY A 136 13.37 6.77 -31.23
N ARG A 137 14.45 7.21 -30.58
CA ARG A 137 14.65 8.62 -30.21
C ARG A 137 15.02 9.49 -31.41
N LEU A 138 15.91 8.99 -32.27
CA LEU A 138 16.36 9.72 -33.47
C LEU A 138 15.28 9.82 -34.56
N MET A 139 14.40 8.82 -34.68
CA MET A 139 13.23 8.87 -35.57
C MET A 139 12.18 9.90 -35.11
N MET A 140 12.15 10.23 -33.82
CA MET A 140 11.27 11.28 -33.26
C MET A 140 11.93 12.67 -33.29
N GLU A 141 13.25 12.76 -33.09
CA GLU A 141 14.01 14.02 -33.11
C GLU A 141 14.33 14.53 -34.53
N GLY A 142 14.19 13.70 -35.57
CA GLY A 142 14.23 14.10 -36.98
C GLY A 142 13.12 15.07 -37.43
N ARG A 143 12.20 15.47 -36.54
CA ARG A 143 11.20 16.54 -36.77
C ARG A 143 11.52 17.86 -36.06
N SER A 144 12.70 18.00 -35.45
CA SER A 144 13.07 19.24 -34.73
C SER A 144 14.58 19.47 -34.73
N SER A 145 15.19 19.68 -35.89
CA SER A 145 16.49 20.36 -36.02
C SER A 145 16.82 20.61 -37.48
N ARG A 146 16.39 21.77 -38.03
CA ARG A 146 17.15 22.42 -39.10
C ARG A 146 17.92 23.57 -38.45
N ARG A 147 19.24 23.50 -38.63
CA ARG A 147 20.24 24.42 -38.10
C ARG A 147 20.01 25.85 -38.60
N ARG A 148 20.41 26.80 -37.74
CA ARG A 148 20.82 28.14 -38.16
C ARG A 148 21.95 28.01 -39.18
N ASP A 149 21.73 28.59 -40.34
CA ASP A 149 22.80 29.16 -41.17
C ASP A 149 22.31 30.54 -41.63
N ASP A 150 23.26 31.47 -41.63
CA ASP A 150 23.10 32.90 -41.86
C ASP A 150 22.83 33.27 -43.34
N ASN A 151 22.40 34.53 -43.51
CA ASN A 151 22.47 35.42 -44.68
C ASN A 151 21.27 35.62 -45.65
N TYR A 152 20.83 36.89 -45.64
CA TYR A 152 20.31 37.78 -46.70
C TYR A 152 19.21 37.33 -47.69
N GLY A 153 18.13 38.13 -47.76
CA GLY A 153 17.46 38.45 -49.03
C GLY A 153 15.92 38.45 -49.08
N ARG A 154 15.34 39.64 -48.96
CA ARG A 154 14.16 40.22 -49.66
C ARG A 154 12.87 39.40 -49.99
N TYR A 155 11.76 39.98 -49.50
CA TYR A 155 10.46 40.28 -50.13
C TYR A 155 9.45 39.18 -50.57
N SER A 156 8.22 39.41 -50.05
CA SER A 156 6.90 39.39 -50.70
C SER A 156 6.01 38.13 -50.65
N SER A 157 4.89 38.31 -49.93
CA SER A 157 3.47 38.04 -50.30
C SER A 157 3.08 36.77 -51.05
N SER A 158 2.12 36.01 -50.49
CA SER A 158 0.77 35.83 -51.08
C SER A 158 0.03 34.60 -50.50
N ASN A 159 -1.28 34.80 -50.30
CA ASN A 159 -2.38 33.83 -50.18
C ASN A 159 -2.27 32.60 -51.12
N ASN A 160 -2.80 31.44 -50.69
CA ASN A 160 -4.05 30.89 -51.24
C ASN A 160 -4.55 29.58 -50.59
N ASN A 161 -5.88 29.46 -50.65
CA ASN A 161 -6.76 28.33 -50.30
C ASN A 161 -6.58 27.09 -51.20
N HIS A 162 -6.99 25.91 -50.67
CA HIS A 162 -7.97 24.94 -51.21
C HIS A 162 -7.76 23.56 -50.56
N HIS A 163 -8.70 23.03 -49.77
CA HIS A 163 -9.82 22.14 -50.16
C HIS A 163 -9.43 20.85 -50.89
N SER A 164 -9.67 19.70 -50.26
CA SER A 164 -10.46 18.61 -50.83
C SER A 164 -10.85 17.56 -49.78
N ARG A 165 -12.12 17.19 -49.83
CA ARG A 165 -12.80 16.11 -49.10
C ARG A 165 -12.77 14.84 -49.96
N SER A 166 -12.84 13.67 -49.33
CA SER A 166 -13.42 12.47 -49.93
C SER A 166 -14.31 11.74 -48.92
N ARG A 167 -15.43 11.22 -49.44
CA ARG A 167 -16.61 10.68 -48.75
C ARG A 167 -16.57 9.14 -48.64
N SER A 168 -17.38 8.66 -47.70
CA SER A 168 -17.83 7.30 -47.31
C SER A 168 -18.40 6.42 -48.45
N PRO A 169 -18.68 5.12 -48.25
CA PRO A 169 -20.04 4.69 -47.80
C PRO A 169 -20.17 3.40 -46.93
N TYR A 170 -21.17 3.41 -46.00
CA TYR A 170 -22.16 2.37 -45.54
C TYR A 170 -21.71 0.90 -45.21
N ALA A 171 -22.37 0.06 -44.39
CA ALA A 171 -23.75 -0.06 -43.91
C ALA A 171 -23.87 -0.94 -42.63
N SER A 172 -25.06 -0.89 -42.06
CA SER A 172 -25.69 -1.57 -40.90
C SER A 172 -25.92 -3.09 -41.00
N GLY A 173 -26.03 -3.75 -39.84
CA GLY A 173 -26.70 -5.05 -39.67
C GLY A 173 -27.10 -5.27 -38.21
N GLN A 174 -28.36 -5.66 -37.97
CA GLN A 174 -29.06 -5.71 -36.69
C GLN A 174 -29.70 -7.10 -36.48
N LEU A 175 -29.90 -7.47 -35.20
CA LEU A 175 -30.76 -8.55 -34.61
C LEU A 175 -30.13 -9.94 -34.34
N PRO A 176 -30.67 -10.77 -33.41
CA PRO A 176 -31.57 -10.52 -32.25
C PRO A 176 -31.13 -11.23 -30.93
N ALA A 177 -31.87 -10.97 -29.84
CA ALA A 177 -31.74 -11.57 -28.50
C ALA A 177 -32.67 -12.78 -28.28
N PRO A 178 -32.40 -13.66 -27.29
CA PRO A 178 -33.38 -14.62 -26.77
C PRO A 178 -33.92 -14.25 -25.38
N ALA A 179 -35.18 -14.65 -25.16
CA ALA A 179 -36.01 -14.43 -23.98
C ALA A 179 -35.76 -15.46 -22.86
N TYR A 180 -35.93 -15.06 -21.59
CA TYR A 180 -36.22 -15.97 -20.48
C TYR A 180 -37.15 -15.36 -19.43
N PHE A 181 -37.79 -16.28 -18.71
CA PHE A 181 -39.07 -16.26 -18.00
C PHE A 181 -39.14 -15.45 -16.69
N ARG A 182 -40.38 -15.07 -16.36
CA ARG A 182 -40.86 -14.44 -15.12
C ARG A 182 -41.03 -15.46 -13.96
N HIS A 183 -40.49 -15.10 -12.80
CA HIS A 183 -41.11 -15.23 -11.46
C HIS A 183 -40.52 -14.04 -10.67
N GLY A 184 -41.28 -13.07 -10.15
CA GLY A 184 -42.33 -13.19 -9.15
C GLY A 184 -41.77 -12.83 -7.76
N MET A 185 -41.43 -11.55 -7.52
CA MET A 185 -41.12 -11.02 -6.18
C MET A 185 -41.87 -9.71 -5.89
N PRO A 186 -42.23 -9.44 -4.61
CA PRO A 186 -43.25 -8.44 -4.26
C PRO A 186 -42.71 -7.01 -4.27
N MET A 187 -43.60 -6.09 -4.66
CA MET A 187 -43.38 -4.64 -4.64
C MET A 187 -43.20 -4.10 -3.22
N TYR A 188 -42.20 -3.24 -3.04
CA TYR A 188 -42.23 -2.17 -2.03
C TYR A 188 -42.39 -0.81 -2.73
N PRO A 189 -43.14 0.13 -2.13
CA PRO A 189 -43.65 1.29 -2.84
C PRO A 189 -42.60 2.36 -3.10
N SER A 190 -42.66 2.89 -4.32
CA SER A 190 -41.98 4.07 -4.81
C SER A 190 -42.34 5.33 -4.01
N PHE A 191 -41.36 5.95 -3.35
CA PHE A 191 -41.44 7.35 -2.94
C PHE A 191 -40.50 8.20 -3.78
N SER A 192 -41.06 8.84 -4.80
CA SER A 192 -40.50 10.01 -5.43
C SER A 192 -40.67 11.21 -4.50
N ARG A 193 -39.58 11.92 -4.13
CA ARG A 193 -39.58 13.38 -4.02
C ARG A 193 -38.17 13.94 -3.86
N ARG A 194 -37.95 15.01 -4.64
CA ARG A 194 -36.77 15.88 -4.68
C ARG A 194 -36.46 16.42 -3.28
N TYR A 195 -35.17 16.50 -2.94
CA TYR A 195 -34.69 17.40 -1.90
C TYR A 195 -33.53 18.22 -2.45
N ASP A 196 -33.86 19.45 -2.83
CA ASP A 196 -32.93 20.58 -2.80
C ASP A 196 -32.62 20.94 -1.35
N GLY A 197 -31.38 21.39 -1.12
CA GLY A 197 -30.78 21.44 0.19
C GLY A 197 -31.29 22.53 1.14
N TYR A 198 -31.11 22.28 2.43
CA TYR A 198 -30.74 23.24 3.47
C TYR A 198 -30.32 22.41 4.69
N MET A 199 -29.05 22.51 5.11
CA MET A 199 -28.59 21.89 6.36
C MET A 199 -29.14 22.70 7.55
N GLY A 200 -30.22 22.20 8.15
CA GLY A 200 -30.69 22.57 9.48
C GLY A 200 -30.20 21.55 10.50
N ASN A 201 -29.79 22.03 11.68
CA ASN A 201 -29.39 21.21 12.83
C ASN A 201 -30.48 20.18 13.16
N TYR A 202 -30.12 18.90 13.21
CA TYR A 202 -30.97 17.86 13.81
C TYR A 202 -30.15 17.06 14.84
N TYR A 203 -30.58 17.17 16.09
CA TYR A 203 -30.33 16.19 17.15
C TYR A 203 -31.37 15.06 17.02
N PRO A 204 -31.08 13.82 17.44
CA PRO A 204 -32.06 12.73 17.41
C PRO A 204 -33.19 12.94 18.45
N PRO A 205 -34.39 12.38 18.22
CA PRO A 205 -35.57 12.63 19.05
C PRO A 205 -35.50 11.89 20.39
N ALA A 206 -35.98 12.55 21.44
CA ALA A 206 -36.11 12.00 22.79
C ALA A 206 -37.34 11.09 22.88
N GLU A 207 -37.15 9.87 23.37
CA GLU A 207 -38.23 9.00 23.85
C GLU A 207 -38.85 9.59 25.12
N ARG A 208 -40.18 9.61 25.15
CA ARG A 208 -40.97 9.96 26.34
C ARG A 208 -41.02 8.74 27.26
N SER A 209 -40.48 8.87 28.47
CA SER A 209 -40.91 8.07 29.62
C SER A 209 -40.82 8.89 30.91
N ASN A 210 -41.99 9.01 31.53
CA ASN A 210 -42.38 9.48 32.86
C ASN A 210 -41.32 10.02 33.82
N GLY A 211 -41.65 11.18 34.39
CA GLY A 211 -40.77 12.01 35.17
C GLY A 211 -40.33 11.45 36.51
N HIS A 212 -39.12 11.84 36.89
CA HIS A 212 -38.83 12.36 38.21
C HIS A 212 -37.85 13.52 38.05
N GLU A 213 -38.20 14.61 38.71
CA GLU A 213 -37.55 15.92 38.65
C GLU A 213 -36.19 15.90 39.35
N TYR A 214 -35.09 16.10 38.61
CA TYR A 214 -33.81 16.53 39.19
C TYR A 214 -33.24 17.72 38.43
N ARG A 215 -33.33 18.87 39.10
CA ARG A 215 -32.93 20.21 38.66
C ARG A 215 -31.41 20.35 38.68
N TYR A 216 -30.74 20.29 37.53
CA TYR A 216 -29.33 20.68 37.43
C TYR A 216 -29.20 22.19 37.28
N ARG A 217 -28.61 22.82 38.29
CA ARG A 217 -28.25 24.24 38.32
C ARG A 217 -26.79 24.34 37.87
N GLU A 218 -26.54 24.88 36.68
CA GLU A 218 -25.17 25.19 36.23
C GLU A 218 -24.56 26.24 37.16
N ARG A 219 -23.45 25.88 37.81
CA ARG A 219 -22.56 26.83 38.46
C ARG A 219 -21.20 26.78 37.77
N ASP A 220 -20.87 27.93 37.22
CA ASP A 220 -19.61 28.28 36.58
C ASP A 220 -18.46 28.15 37.62
N THR A 221 -17.54 27.21 37.43
CA THR A 221 -16.28 27.15 38.17
C THR A 221 -15.12 26.92 37.23
N ARG A 222 -14.25 27.93 37.15
CA ARG A 222 -12.87 27.81 36.69
C ARG A 222 -12.19 26.68 37.46
N LEU A 223 -11.72 25.66 36.76
CA LEU A 223 -10.88 24.60 37.35
C LEU A 223 -9.45 24.73 36.81
N THR A 224 -8.56 25.08 37.72
CA THR A 224 -7.14 24.73 37.76
C THR A 224 -6.95 23.22 37.57
N PRO A 225 -5.76 22.78 37.09
CA PRO A 225 -5.55 21.39 36.72
C PRO A 225 -5.56 20.50 37.98
N PRO A 226 -6.26 19.36 37.98
CA PRO A 226 -6.14 18.44 39.09
C PRO A 226 -4.74 17.82 39.07
N SER A 227 -4.09 17.92 40.22
CA SER A 227 -2.97 17.09 40.61
C SER A 227 -3.29 15.61 40.42
N THR A 228 -2.23 14.87 40.13
CA THR A 228 -2.06 13.42 40.21
C THR A 228 -3.07 12.68 41.11
N SER A 229 -3.57 11.55 40.61
CA SER A 229 -4.30 10.47 41.29
C SER A 229 -5.82 10.33 41.04
N ALA A 230 -6.23 10.24 39.78
CA ALA A 230 -7.44 9.49 39.43
C ALA A 230 -7.03 8.14 38.83
N ARG A 231 -6.85 7.14 39.71
CA ARG A 231 -6.74 5.73 39.32
C ARG A 231 -8.08 5.28 38.74
N TYR A 232 -8.32 5.54 37.46
CA TYR A 232 -9.17 4.65 36.67
C TYR A 232 -8.44 3.31 36.61
N SER A 233 -9.06 2.27 37.15
CA SER A 233 -8.47 0.95 37.36
C SER A 233 -7.94 0.35 36.05
N ARG A 234 -6.65 0.57 35.74
CA ARG A 234 -5.81 -0.31 34.91
C ARG A 234 -5.70 -1.73 35.50
N ARG A 235 -6.12 -1.91 36.76
CA ARG A 235 -6.15 -3.20 37.46
C ARG A 235 -7.30 -4.09 37.01
N SER A 236 -8.35 -3.60 36.34
CA SER A 236 -9.52 -4.44 36.03
C SER A 236 -9.27 -5.46 34.92
N SER A 237 -8.35 -5.19 33.99
CA SER A 237 -7.91 -6.20 32.99
C SER A 237 -6.76 -7.07 33.52
N ILE A 238 -5.91 -6.51 34.39
CA ILE A 238 -4.72 -7.17 34.96
C ILE A 238 -5.08 -8.16 36.08
N ILE A 239 -6.11 -7.85 36.88
CA ILE A 239 -6.65 -8.78 37.90
C ILE A 239 -7.49 -9.88 37.24
N PHE A 240 -7.98 -9.68 36.01
CA PHE A 240 -8.81 -10.68 35.33
C PHE A 240 -8.03 -11.97 34.98
N ILE A 241 -6.74 -11.86 34.65
CA ILE A 241 -5.89 -13.02 34.36
C ILE A 241 -5.40 -13.71 35.65
N TYR A 242 -5.28 -12.99 36.77
CA TYR A 242 -4.80 -13.55 38.04
C TYR A 242 -5.89 -13.92 39.05
N ARG A 243 -7.16 -13.61 38.77
CA ARG A 243 -8.29 -13.83 39.69
C ARG A 243 -9.48 -14.51 39.02
N MET A 244 -9.20 -15.48 38.16
CA MET A 244 -10.20 -16.45 37.70
C MET A 244 -10.57 -17.40 38.85
N SER A 245 -11.46 -16.96 39.72
CA SER A 245 -12.29 -17.83 40.55
C SER A 245 -13.74 -17.63 40.12
N ALA A 246 -14.13 -18.30 39.02
CA ALA A 246 -15.50 -18.70 38.65
C ALA A 246 -15.61 -19.24 37.19
N SER A 247 -14.53 -19.83 36.64
CA SER A 247 -14.63 -20.81 35.56
C SER A 247 -13.51 -21.84 35.78
N THR A 248 -13.86 -23.09 35.95
CA THR A 248 -12.92 -24.20 36.24
C THR A 248 -12.10 -24.65 35.03
N GLU A 249 -12.35 -24.10 33.84
CA GLU A 249 -11.65 -24.49 32.61
C GLU A 249 -10.40 -23.64 32.36
N ALA A 250 -9.30 -24.29 31.96
CA ALA A 250 -8.08 -23.63 31.51
C ALA A 250 -8.19 -23.22 30.02
N SER A 251 -7.43 -22.21 29.62
CA SER A 251 -7.31 -21.81 28.20
C SER A 251 -6.62 -22.91 27.40
N ALA A 252 -7.32 -23.47 26.40
CA ALA A 252 -6.76 -24.52 25.54
C ALA A 252 -5.74 -23.94 24.56
N ILE A 253 -5.95 -22.68 24.13
CA ILE A 253 -5.00 -21.97 23.28
C ILE A 253 -3.69 -21.71 24.03
N ILE A 254 -3.72 -21.20 25.27
CA ILE A 254 -2.50 -20.96 26.06
C ILE A 254 -1.73 -22.27 26.29
N GLU A 255 -2.43 -23.34 26.66
CA GLU A 255 -1.78 -24.65 26.87
C GLU A 255 -1.17 -25.20 25.57
N TYR A 256 -1.81 -24.98 24.41
CA TYR A 256 -1.24 -25.36 23.13
C TYR A 256 0.08 -24.62 22.81
N PHE A 257 0.17 -23.33 23.12
CA PHE A 257 1.37 -22.52 22.85
C PHE A 257 2.52 -22.77 23.85
N LYS A 258 2.26 -23.48 24.94
CA LYS A 258 3.26 -23.85 25.94
C LYS A 258 4.39 -24.68 25.33
N ARG A 259 5.64 -24.29 25.62
CA ARG A 259 6.86 -24.93 25.12
C ARG A 259 6.90 -25.07 23.59
N LYS A 260 6.21 -24.17 22.86
CA LYS A 260 6.28 -24.06 21.40
C LYS A 260 7.30 -23.02 20.98
N SER A 261 7.92 -23.28 19.84
CA SER A 261 8.82 -22.39 19.13
C SER A 261 8.13 -21.86 17.87
N ILE A 262 8.11 -20.54 17.72
CA ILE A 262 7.32 -19.83 16.71
C ILE A 262 8.23 -19.10 15.74
N PHE A 263 7.99 -19.22 14.44
CA PHE A 263 8.65 -18.42 13.41
C PHE A 263 7.70 -17.38 12.83
N ILE A 264 8.11 -16.11 12.85
CA ILE A 264 7.29 -14.99 12.37
C ILE A 264 8.04 -14.22 11.29
N THR A 265 7.42 -14.14 10.10
CA THR A 265 7.85 -13.20 9.06
C THR A 265 6.99 -11.93 9.12
N GLY A 266 7.61 -10.78 8.85
CA GLY A 266 6.87 -9.50 8.88
C GLY A 266 6.62 -8.96 10.29
N ALA A 267 7.34 -9.45 11.30
CA ALA A 267 7.21 -9.05 12.71
C ALA A 267 7.37 -7.53 12.95
N THR A 268 8.15 -6.85 12.11
CA THR A 268 8.33 -5.38 12.22
C THR A 268 7.19 -4.56 11.61
N GLY A 269 6.22 -5.21 10.95
CA GLY A 269 5.00 -4.59 10.42
C GLY A 269 3.94 -4.37 11.49
N PHE A 270 2.82 -3.74 11.11
CA PHE A 270 1.75 -3.36 12.03
C PHE A 270 1.10 -4.55 12.75
N ILE A 271 0.58 -5.51 11.98
CA ILE A 271 0.00 -6.76 12.52
C ILE A 271 1.06 -7.59 13.23
N GLY A 272 2.22 -7.79 12.59
CA GLY A 272 3.30 -8.62 13.13
C GLY A 272 3.82 -8.14 14.49
N LYS A 273 3.91 -6.83 14.70
CA LYS A 273 4.37 -6.26 15.98
C LYS A 273 3.38 -6.53 17.11
N GLN A 274 2.09 -6.40 16.83
CA GLN A 274 1.05 -6.70 17.80
C GLN A 274 0.88 -8.19 18.03
N LEU A 275 1.11 -9.03 17.01
CA LEU A 275 1.17 -10.48 17.18
C LEU A 275 2.27 -10.90 18.15
N VAL A 276 3.49 -10.36 17.97
CA VAL A 276 4.60 -10.62 18.91
C VAL A 276 4.21 -10.18 20.32
N GLU A 277 3.67 -8.98 20.49
CA GLU A 277 3.21 -8.48 21.80
C GLU A 277 2.15 -9.39 22.43
N LYS A 278 1.11 -9.77 21.68
CA LYS A 278 0.00 -10.58 22.19
C LYS A 278 0.47 -11.96 22.62
N LEU A 279 1.37 -12.59 21.85
CA LEU A 279 1.96 -13.90 22.16
C LEU A 279 2.76 -13.83 23.46
N VAL A 280 3.69 -12.89 23.61
CA VAL A 280 4.51 -12.80 24.84
C VAL A 280 3.70 -12.35 26.06
N ARG A 281 2.62 -11.59 25.87
CA ARG A 281 1.72 -11.17 26.95
C ARG A 281 0.81 -12.30 27.42
N SER A 282 0.23 -13.05 26.49
CA SER A 282 -0.89 -13.96 26.80
C SER A 282 -0.44 -15.42 26.89
N CYS A 283 0.68 -15.78 26.26
CA CYS A 283 1.24 -17.13 26.27
C CYS A 283 2.67 -17.08 26.89
N PRO A 284 2.79 -16.82 28.20
CA PRO A 284 4.08 -16.59 28.84
C PRO A 284 5.01 -17.81 28.77
N ASP A 285 4.47 -19.03 28.65
CA ASP A 285 5.25 -20.28 28.63
C ASP A 285 5.65 -20.74 27.21
N ILE A 286 5.56 -19.86 26.20
CA ILE A 286 6.22 -20.08 24.90
C ILE A 286 7.71 -20.35 25.14
N GLU A 287 8.25 -21.32 24.40
CA GLU A 287 9.67 -21.67 24.46
C GLU A 287 10.49 -20.56 23.80
N HIS A 288 10.18 -20.25 22.54
CA HIS A 288 10.96 -19.28 21.77
C HIS A 288 10.19 -18.66 20.59
N ILE A 289 10.54 -17.44 20.21
CA ILE A 289 10.00 -16.72 19.05
C ILE A 289 11.15 -16.25 18.16
N TYR A 290 11.24 -16.81 16.96
CA TYR A 290 12.18 -16.43 15.92
C TYR A 290 11.57 -15.41 14.97
N LEU A 291 12.19 -14.24 14.85
CA LEU A 291 11.71 -13.14 14.01
C LEU A 291 12.61 -12.97 12.79
N LEU A 292 12.08 -13.17 11.58
CA LEU A 292 12.80 -12.83 10.35
C LEU A 292 12.83 -11.30 10.18
N ILE A 293 14.01 -10.70 10.28
CA ILE A 293 14.21 -9.26 10.15
C ILE A 293 15.32 -8.96 9.14
N ARG A 294 14.97 -8.19 8.10
CA ARG A 294 15.94 -7.65 7.15
C ARG A 294 16.71 -6.45 7.70
N PRO A 295 18.00 -6.25 7.36
CA PRO A 295 18.73 -5.03 7.71
C PRO A 295 18.15 -3.80 6.99
N LYS A 296 18.43 -2.60 7.52
CA LYS A 296 18.17 -1.31 6.85
C LYS A 296 19.49 -0.56 6.69
N ARG A 297 19.54 0.41 5.77
CA ARG A 297 20.74 1.24 5.56
C ARG A 297 21.14 1.93 6.87
N GLY A 298 22.28 1.54 7.43
CA GLY A 298 22.82 2.09 8.69
C GLY A 298 22.12 1.58 9.96
N GLN A 299 21.35 0.50 9.90
CA GLN A 299 20.67 -0.09 11.06
C GLN A 299 20.69 -1.62 10.97
N GLY A 300 21.38 -2.27 11.90
CA GLY A 300 21.50 -3.73 11.97
C GLY A 300 20.22 -4.40 12.46
N VAL A 301 20.13 -5.73 12.34
CA VAL A 301 18.91 -6.48 12.72
C VAL A 301 18.64 -6.44 14.23
N HIS A 302 19.68 -6.44 15.07
CA HIS A 302 19.54 -6.31 16.52
C HIS A 302 19.03 -4.92 16.93
N ASP A 303 19.48 -3.84 16.28
CA ASP A 303 18.94 -2.50 16.53
C ASP A 303 17.45 -2.42 16.18
N ARG A 304 17.06 -3.08 15.09
CA ARG A 304 15.65 -3.17 14.66
C ARG A 304 14.81 -3.99 15.64
N LEU A 305 15.35 -5.08 16.18
CA LEU A 305 14.69 -5.85 17.24
C LEU A 305 14.50 -4.99 18.49
N LYS A 306 15.56 -4.29 18.93
CA LYS A 306 15.52 -3.38 20.06
C LYS A 306 14.47 -2.27 19.87
N GLU A 307 14.38 -1.68 18.69
CA GLU A 307 13.35 -0.68 18.35
C GLU A 307 11.93 -1.27 18.44
N LEU A 308 11.74 -2.50 17.96
CA LEU A 308 10.46 -3.20 18.01
C LEU A 308 10.00 -3.39 19.47
N ILE A 309 10.83 -4.02 20.29
CA ILE A 309 10.48 -4.34 21.68
C ILE A 309 10.43 -3.09 22.55
N SER A 310 11.22 -2.04 22.26
CA SER A 310 11.17 -0.75 22.98
C SER A 310 9.91 0.08 22.67
N SER A 311 9.06 -0.35 21.75
CA SER A 311 7.82 0.35 21.41
C SER A 311 6.90 0.48 22.65
N PRO A 312 6.11 1.58 22.77
CA PRO A 312 5.11 1.71 23.82
C PRO A 312 4.09 0.57 23.86
N LEU A 313 3.91 -0.14 22.75
CA LEU A 313 3.06 -1.33 22.66
C LEU A 313 3.44 -2.40 23.69
N PHE A 314 4.74 -2.58 23.96
CA PHE A 314 5.28 -3.59 24.88
C PHE A 314 5.37 -3.11 26.34
N ASN A 315 4.84 -1.92 26.68
CA ASN A 315 4.90 -1.42 28.05
C ASN A 315 4.24 -2.38 29.05
N THR A 316 3.06 -2.91 28.69
CA THR A 316 2.36 -3.88 29.55
C THR A 316 3.15 -5.19 29.68
N VAL A 317 3.75 -5.68 28.60
CA VAL A 317 4.61 -6.88 28.64
C VAL A 317 5.78 -6.70 29.61
N ARG A 318 6.48 -5.56 29.54
CA ARG A 318 7.58 -5.25 30.45
C ARG A 318 7.16 -5.23 31.92
N GLU A 319 5.94 -4.82 32.22
CA GLU A 319 5.41 -4.79 33.58
C GLU A 319 5.10 -6.19 34.12
N ILE A 320 4.60 -7.10 33.27
CA ILE A 320 4.12 -8.44 33.70
C ILE A 320 5.15 -9.56 33.50
N ASN A 321 6.03 -9.43 32.51
CA ASN A 321 7.04 -10.42 32.14
C ASN A 321 8.34 -9.68 31.76
N PRO A 322 9.14 -9.23 32.74
CA PRO A 322 10.34 -8.41 32.47
C PRO A 322 11.39 -9.10 31.58
N ASN A 323 11.46 -10.42 31.60
CA ASN A 323 12.47 -11.22 30.89
C ASN A 323 11.97 -11.77 29.55
N PHE A 324 10.83 -11.28 29.03
CA PHE A 324 10.26 -11.77 27.77
C PHE A 324 11.22 -11.66 26.58
N GLU A 325 12.18 -10.72 26.63
CA GLU A 325 13.17 -10.49 25.58
C GLU A 325 14.07 -11.71 25.36
N GLU A 326 14.33 -12.51 26.39
CA GLU A 326 15.15 -13.73 26.33
C GLU A 326 14.52 -14.79 25.41
N LYS A 327 13.19 -14.76 25.25
CA LYS A 327 12.42 -15.67 24.41
C LYS A 327 12.37 -15.24 22.95
N ILE A 328 12.97 -14.10 22.59
CA ILE A 328 12.89 -13.55 21.25
C ILE A 328 14.30 -13.56 20.63
N SER A 329 14.43 -14.20 19.48
CA SER A 329 15.65 -14.13 18.67
C SER A 329 15.36 -13.57 17.29
N VAL A 330 16.30 -12.78 16.80
CA VAL A 330 16.24 -12.25 15.44
C VAL A 330 17.03 -13.16 14.50
N LEU A 331 16.39 -13.55 13.40
CA LEU A 331 17.04 -14.23 12.28
C LEU A 331 17.22 -13.20 11.18
N GLN A 332 18.47 -12.96 10.79
CA GLN A 332 18.77 -12.03 9.69
C GLN A 332 18.36 -12.67 8.37
N GLY A 333 17.53 -11.96 7.59
CA GLY A 333 17.13 -12.43 6.27
C GLY A 333 16.08 -11.56 5.59
N ASP A 334 15.89 -11.77 4.29
CA ASP A 334 14.84 -11.15 3.47
C ASP A 334 14.10 -12.24 2.68
N ILE A 335 12.77 -12.17 2.68
CA ILE A 335 11.90 -13.10 1.93
C ILE A 335 12.17 -13.13 0.42
N LEU A 336 12.83 -12.08 -0.09
CA LEU A 336 13.25 -11.97 -1.48
C LEU A 336 14.47 -12.82 -1.81
N ASP A 337 15.30 -13.16 -0.83
CA ASP A 337 16.52 -13.92 -1.05
C ASP A 337 16.22 -15.44 -1.17
N PRO A 338 17.13 -16.23 -1.77
CA PRO A 338 17.07 -17.69 -1.69
C PRO A 338 17.08 -18.14 -0.22
N ASN A 339 16.24 -19.13 0.14
CA ASN A 339 16.09 -19.61 1.52
C ASN A 339 15.89 -18.49 2.56
N PHE A 340 15.23 -17.39 2.16
CA PHE A 340 15.03 -16.18 2.96
C PHE A 340 16.32 -15.49 3.43
N GLY A 341 17.47 -15.80 2.84
CA GLY A 341 18.76 -15.26 3.25
C GLY A 341 19.21 -15.73 4.63
N LEU A 342 18.62 -16.81 5.14
CA LEU A 342 18.99 -17.40 6.43
C LEU A 342 20.40 -17.99 6.36
N SER A 343 21.14 -17.88 7.46
CA SER A 343 22.38 -18.65 7.61
C SER A 343 22.06 -20.14 7.74
N PRO A 344 22.97 -21.06 7.37
CA PRO A 344 22.74 -22.49 7.55
C PRO A 344 22.41 -22.86 9.01
N THR A 345 22.99 -22.15 9.98
CA THR A 345 22.72 -22.34 11.41
C THR A 345 21.29 -21.91 11.77
N ASP A 346 20.87 -20.71 11.34
CA ASP A 346 19.53 -20.20 11.61
C ASP A 346 18.45 -21.05 10.92
N GLU A 347 18.73 -21.48 9.69
CA GLU A 347 17.88 -22.40 8.96
C GLU A 347 17.71 -23.71 9.73
N ASN A 348 18.81 -24.33 10.17
CA ASN A 348 18.77 -25.58 10.93
C ASN A 348 17.98 -25.45 12.24
N ILE A 349 18.11 -24.33 12.96
CA ILE A 349 17.30 -24.05 14.15
C ILE A 349 15.80 -24.12 13.82
N LEU A 350 15.37 -23.48 12.73
CA LEU A 350 13.97 -23.54 12.32
C LEU A 350 13.53 -24.95 11.93
N LEU A 351 14.37 -25.71 11.22
CA LEU A 351 14.04 -27.07 10.78
C LEU A 351 13.86 -28.05 11.95
N GLU A 352 14.68 -27.93 12.99
CA GLU A 352 14.69 -28.85 14.13
C GLU A 352 13.71 -28.47 15.26
N GLN A 353 13.44 -27.17 15.42
CA GLN A 353 12.75 -26.65 16.60
C GLN A 353 11.39 -26.02 16.30
N CYS A 354 11.18 -25.38 15.15
CA CYS A 354 9.96 -24.60 14.91
C CYS A 354 8.71 -25.48 14.75
N GLN A 355 7.63 -25.13 15.46
CA GLN A 355 6.33 -25.80 15.35
C GLN A 355 5.23 -24.92 14.74
N ILE A 356 5.35 -23.59 14.84
CA ILE A 356 4.28 -22.67 14.42
C ILE A 356 4.87 -21.57 13.54
N VAL A 357 4.29 -21.37 12.36
CA VAL A 357 4.73 -20.34 11.41
C VAL A 357 3.63 -19.31 11.19
N PHE A 358 3.93 -18.04 11.47
CA PHE A 358 3.08 -16.91 11.06
C PHE A 358 3.73 -16.17 9.89
N HIS A 359 3.09 -16.23 8.72
CA HIS A 359 3.54 -15.53 7.54
C HIS A 359 2.73 -14.26 7.28
N SER A 360 3.27 -13.12 7.73
CA SER A 360 2.67 -11.80 7.53
C SER A 360 3.54 -10.86 6.68
N ALA A 361 4.71 -11.30 6.19
CA ALA A 361 5.56 -10.48 5.35
C ALA A 361 4.93 -10.30 3.95
N ALA A 362 4.66 -9.05 3.56
CA ALA A 362 4.14 -8.70 2.24
C ALA A 362 4.43 -7.22 1.93
N THR A 363 4.41 -6.86 0.65
CA THR A 363 4.18 -5.45 0.29
C THR A 363 2.69 -5.16 0.38
N VAL A 364 2.32 -4.14 1.15
CA VAL A 364 0.92 -3.64 1.28
C VAL A 364 0.70 -2.37 0.46
N ARG A 365 1.64 -2.03 -0.43
CA ARG A 365 1.57 -0.82 -1.26
C ARG A 365 0.80 -1.12 -2.53
N PHE A 366 -0.27 -0.37 -2.78
CA PHE A 366 -1.14 -0.58 -3.96
C PHE A 366 -0.47 -0.20 -5.30
N GLN A 367 0.64 0.53 -5.29
CA GLN A 367 1.35 0.98 -6.50
C GLN A 367 2.76 0.39 -6.59
N GLU A 368 3.03 -0.74 -5.95
CA GLU A 368 4.30 -1.44 -6.12
C GLU A 368 4.42 -1.97 -7.57
N PRO A 369 5.59 -1.84 -8.23
CA PRO A 369 5.81 -2.47 -9.52
C PRO A 369 5.47 -3.96 -9.48
N LEU A 370 4.79 -4.46 -10.51
CA LEU A 370 4.21 -5.79 -10.49
C LEU A 370 5.25 -6.88 -10.25
N ARG A 371 6.45 -6.76 -10.84
CA ARG A 371 7.56 -7.71 -10.65
C ARG A 371 7.93 -7.84 -9.18
N LEU A 372 8.14 -6.71 -8.51
CA LEU A 372 8.49 -6.71 -7.10
C LEU A 372 7.34 -7.25 -6.24
N ALA A 373 6.09 -6.91 -6.58
CA ALA A 373 4.91 -7.46 -5.90
C ALA A 373 4.80 -8.99 -6.04
N ILE A 374 5.07 -9.54 -7.23
CA ILE A 374 5.11 -10.99 -7.48
C ILE A 374 6.21 -11.65 -6.66
N GLN A 375 7.42 -11.09 -6.66
CA GLN A 375 8.55 -11.64 -5.90
C GLN A 375 8.27 -11.62 -4.39
N MET A 376 7.71 -10.51 -3.87
CA MET A 376 7.44 -10.34 -2.44
C MET A 376 6.23 -11.12 -1.94
N ASN A 377 5.19 -11.31 -2.75
CA ASN A 377 3.92 -11.88 -2.26
C ASN A 377 3.66 -13.29 -2.81
N VAL A 378 4.23 -13.67 -3.97
CA VAL A 378 3.97 -14.96 -4.63
C VAL A 378 5.19 -15.87 -4.53
N ALA A 379 6.37 -15.42 -5.01
CA ALA A 379 7.59 -16.23 -4.99
C ALA A 379 8.05 -16.53 -3.55
N SER A 380 7.94 -15.54 -2.65
CA SER A 380 8.23 -15.70 -1.22
C SER A 380 7.38 -16.78 -0.54
N VAL A 381 6.12 -16.95 -0.96
CA VAL A 381 5.23 -17.97 -0.42
C VAL A 381 5.67 -19.35 -0.88
N LYS A 382 6.06 -19.50 -2.14
CA LYS A 382 6.67 -20.75 -2.62
C LYS A 382 7.91 -21.13 -1.81
N LYS A 383 8.82 -20.17 -1.57
CA LYS A 383 10.00 -20.37 -0.72
C LYS A 383 9.64 -20.71 0.73
N LEU A 384 8.59 -20.08 1.28
CA LEU A 384 8.06 -20.41 2.61
C LEU A 384 7.64 -21.88 2.68
N LEU A 385 6.84 -22.33 1.71
CA LEU A 385 6.35 -23.72 1.67
C LEU A 385 7.52 -24.70 1.58
N CYS A 386 8.52 -24.43 0.73
CA CYS A 386 9.75 -25.23 0.64
C CYS A 386 10.50 -25.33 1.98
N LEU A 387 10.58 -24.24 2.75
CA LEU A 387 11.17 -24.24 4.09
C LEU A 387 10.31 -25.06 5.06
N CYS A 388 9.00 -24.85 5.07
CA CYS A 388 8.06 -25.53 5.95
C CYS A 388 8.01 -27.05 5.74
N TYR A 389 8.13 -27.53 4.49
CA TYR A 389 8.20 -28.97 4.20
C TYR A 389 9.38 -29.68 4.87
N ARG A 390 10.45 -28.94 5.18
CA ARG A 390 11.65 -29.48 5.80
C ARG A 390 11.63 -29.37 7.33
N MET A 391 10.64 -28.68 7.91
CA MET A 391 10.50 -28.51 9.35
C MET A 391 9.94 -29.78 9.99
N LYS A 392 10.70 -30.41 10.87
CA LYS A 392 10.38 -31.74 11.43
C LYS A 392 9.22 -31.74 12.43
N LYS A 393 8.97 -30.60 13.07
CA LYS A 393 7.98 -30.47 14.16
C LYS A 393 6.84 -29.53 13.82
N LEU A 394 6.66 -29.18 12.55
CA LEU A 394 5.65 -28.22 12.12
C LEU A 394 4.24 -28.71 12.43
N GLN A 395 3.46 -27.86 13.11
CA GLN A 395 2.08 -28.16 13.53
C GLN A 395 1.07 -27.19 12.93
N SER A 396 1.50 -25.97 12.56
CA SER A 396 0.58 -24.95 12.07
C SER A 396 1.29 -23.85 11.28
N ILE A 397 0.71 -23.46 10.13
CA ILE A 397 1.10 -22.32 9.30
C ILE A 397 -0.11 -21.41 9.16
N VAL A 398 0.03 -20.14 9.53
CA VAL A 398 -1.00 -19.12 9.31
C VAL A 398 -0.49 -18.10 8.30
N HIS A 399 -1.09 -18.08 7.11
CA HIS A 399 -0.78 -17.13 6.05
C HIS A 399 -1.73 -15.94 6.08
N VAL A 400 -1.20 -14.71 6.15
CA VAL A 400 -1.99 -13.48 6.11
C VAL A 400 -2.20 -13.02 4.67
N SER A 401 -3.43 -13.15 4.18
CA SER A 401 -3.91 -12.59 2.92
C SER A 401 -4.74 -11.32 3.16
N THR A 402 -5.80 -11.08 2.39
CA THR A 402 -6.74 -9.96 2.55
C THR A 402 -8.11 -10.32 1.98
N ALA A 403 -9.18 -9.84 2.60
CA ALA A 403 -10.55 -10.02 2.10
C ALA A 403 -10.72 -9.45 0.68
N TYR A 404 -9.94 -8.41 0.35
CA TYR A 404 -9.94 -7.77 -0.96
C TYR A 404 -9.12 -8.52 -2.02
N ALA A 405 -8.59 -9.71 -1.70
CA ALA A 405 -7.80 -10.50 -2.65
C ALA A 405 -8.61 -10.81 -3.90
N ASN A 406 -9.94 -10.93 -3.81
CA ASN A 406 -10.84 -11.14 -4.95
C ASN A 406 -11.91 -10.04 -5.08
N CYS A 407 -11.54 -8.79 -4.79
CA CYS A 407 -12.43 -7.63 -4.82
C CYS A 407 -12.99 -7.24 -6.20
N ASN A 408 -12.59 -7.94 -7.27
CA ASN A 408 -13.25 -7.86 -8.57
C ASN A 408 -14.60 -8.60 -8.60
N ARG A 409 -14.91 -9.37 -7.55
CA ARG A 409 -16.22 -9.96 -7.27
C ARG A 409 -16.92 -9.14 -6.19
N ASN A 410 -18.26 -9.16 -6.19
CA ASN A 410 -19.05 -8.52 -5.12
C ASN A 410 -19.24 -9.45 -3.92
N ASP A 411 -19.44 -10.73 -4.18
CA ASP A 411 -19.51 -11.78 -3.16
C ASP A 411 -18.20 -12.57 -3.17
N VAL A 412 -17.52 -12.57 -2.03
CA VAL A 412 -16.25 -13.25 -1.84
C VAL A 412 -16.39 -14.20 -0.66
N ALA A 413 -16.70 -15.47 -0.95
CA ALA A 413 -16.75 -16.57 0.00
C ALA A 413 -15.37 -17.00 0.51
N GLU A 414 -15.36 -17.73 1.63
CA GLU A 414 -14.20 -18.31 2.31
C GLU A 414 -13.62 -19.53 1.58
N MET A 415 -13.22 -19.31 0.34
CA MET A 415 -12.57 -20.30 -0.53
C MET A 415 -11.46 -19.66 -1.35
N ILE A 416 -10.52 -20.47 -1.83
CA ILE A 416 -9.46 -20.03 -2.75
C ILE A 416 -10.03 -19.99 -4.17
N TYR A 417 -9.85 -18.87 -4.86
CA TYR A 417 -10.33 -18.69 -6.23
C TYR A 417 -9.20 -18.93 -7.25
N PRO A 418 -9.50 -19.59 -8.38
CA PRO A 418 -8.52 -19.72 -9.46
C PRO A 418 -8.22 -18.35 -10.09
N PRO A 419 -6.93 -18.02 -10.31
CA PRO A 419 -6.54 -16.78 -10.96
C PRO A 419 -6.74 -16.88 -12.48
N PRO A 420 -6.86 -15.73 -13.18
CA PRO A 420 -6.98 -15.71 -14.65
C PRO A 420 -5.72 -16.18 -15.38
N ILE A 421 -4.56 -16.14 -14.70
CA ILE A 421 -3.25 -16.52 -15.24
C ILE A 421 -2.61 -17.48 -14.24
N GLN A 422 -2.03 -18.58 -14.73
CA GLN A 422 -1.28 -19.51 -13.91
C GLN A 422 -0.08 -18.80 -13.26
N PRO A 423 0.06 -18.83 -11.92
CA PRO A 423 1.13 -18.09 -11.25
C PRO A 423 2.54 -18.53 -11.64
N THR A 424 2.74 -19.81 -11.97
CA THR A 424 4.03 -20.37 -12.41
C THR A 424 4.54 -19.69 -13.68
N LYS A 425 3.69 -19.58 -14.71
CA LYS A 425 4.01 -18.87 -15.96
C LYS A 425 4.34 -17.40 -15.72
N LEU A 426 3.65 -16.77 -14.77
CA LEU A 426 3.89 -15.38 -14.43
C LEU A 426 5.21 -15.18 -13.66
N LEU A 427 5.56 -16.13 -12.79
CA LEU A 427 6.87 -16.17 -12.11
C LEU A 427 8.00 -16.30 -13.14
N GLU A 428 7.92 -17.28 -14.03
CA GLU A 428 8.89 -17.47 -15.12
C GLU A 428 9.01 -16.20 -15.98
N ALA A 429 7.87 -15.65 -16.43
CA ALA A 429 7.85 -14.38 -17.18
C ALA A 429 8.51 -13.23 -16.41
N SER A 430 8.36 -13.18 -15.09
CA SER A 430 8.97 -12.14 -14.26
C SER A 430 10.50 -12.24 -14.19
N GLU A 431 11.09 -13.40 -14.47
CA GLU A 431 12.54 -13.64 -14.39
C GLU A 431 13.28 -13.23 -15.67
N TRP A 432 12.74 -13.54 -16.85
CA TRP A 432 13.43 -13.29 -18.12
C TRP A 432 12.98 -12.03 -18.85
N MET A 433 11.78 -11.50 -18.57
CA MET A 433 11.26 -10.33 -19.29
C MET A 433 12.01 -9.04 -18.92
N ASP A 434 12.03 -8.04 -19.79
CA ASP A 434 12.56 -6.71 -19.45
C ASP A 434 11.57 -5.94 -18.56
N ASP A 435 12.08 -5.17 -17.59
CA ASP A 435 11.26 -4.39 -16.65
C ASP A 435 10.28 -3.45 -17.36
N GLN A 436 10.70 -2.77 -18.44
CA GLN A 436 9.84 -1.83 -19.17
C GLN A 436 8.68 -2.53 -19.86
N VAL A 437 8.92 -3.73 -20.41
CA VAL A 437 7.88 -4.53 -21.06
C VAL A 437 6.91 -5.06 -20.00
N PHE A 438 7.44 -5.53 -18.87
CA PHE A 438 6.65 -6.06 -17.77
C PHE A 438 5.73 -4.98 -17.15
N ASP A 439 6.23 -3.76 -17.01
CA ASP A 439 5.45 -2.61 -16.54
C ASP A 439 4.34 -2.20 -17.52
N VAL A 440 4.62 -2.20 -18.83
CA VAL A 440 3.60 -1.91 -19.86
C VAL A 440 2.49 -2.96 -19.85
N LEU A 441 2.84 -4.23 -19.62
CA LEU A 441 1.88 -5.34 -19.57
C LEU A 441 1.11 -5.43 -18.25
N THR A 442 1.57 -4.74 -17.19
CA THR A 442 0.99 -4.83 -15.84
C THR A 442 -0.53 -4.64 -15.86
N ASN A 443 -1.03 -3.61 -16.54
CA ASN A 443 -2.48 -3.34 -16.60
C ASN A 443 -3.27 -4.45 -17.31
N LYS A 444 -2.66 -5.17 -18.27
CA LYS A 444 -3.30 -6.31 -18.93
C LYS A 444 -3.25 -7.56 -18.04
N ILE A 445 -2.18 -7.73 -17.27
CA ILE A 445 -1.97 -8.90 -16.39
C ILE A 445 -2.90 -8.86 -15.18
N ILE A 446 -3.04 -7.70 -14.53
CA ILE A 446 -3.92 -7.56 -13.34
C ILE A 446 -5.41 -7.54 -13.71
N HIS A 447 -5.73 -7.43 -15.01
CA HIS A 447 -7.08 -7.49 -15.57
C HIS A 447 -8.05 -6.48 -14.93
N ASP A 448 -9.12 -6.95 -14.32
CA ASP A 448 -10.23 -6.21 -13.70
C ASP A 448 -9.93 -5.77 -12.26
N ARG A 449 -8.71 -6.02 -11.76
CA ARG A 449 -8.35 -5.72 -10.37
C ARG A 449 -7.84 -4.30 -10.22
N PRO A 450 -8.13 -3.63 -9.09
CA PRO A 450 -7.82 -2.21 -8.91
C PRO A 450 -6.33 -1.92 -8.73
N ASN A 451 -5.52 -2.92 -8.33
CA ASN A 451 -4.10 -2.74 -8.04
C ASN A 451 -3.31 -4.06 -8.03
N THR A 452 -1.98 -3.96 -8.07
CA THR A 452 -1.04 -5.10 -8.03
C THR A 452 -1.10 -5.88 -6.72
N TYR A 453 -1.44 -5.22 -5.61
CA TYR A 453 -1.54 -5.85 -4.29
C TYR A 453 -2.64 -6.91 -4.22
N THR A 454 -3.88 -6.54 -4.58
CA THR A 454 -5.03 -7.47 -4.56
C THR A 454 -4.81 -8.65 -5.50
N PHE A 455 -4.25 -8.40 -6.68
CA PHE A 455 -3.88 -9.44 -7.63
C PHE A 455 -2.84 -10.42 -7.07
N THR A 456 -1.71 -9.91 -6.55
CA THR A 456 -0.63 -10.78 -6.05
C THR A 456 -1.02 -11.55 -4.79
N LYS A 457 -1.93 -11.02 -3.96
CA LYS A 457 -2.52 -11.78 -2.84
C LYS A 457 -3.39 -12.95 -3.32
N ALA A 458 -4.24 -12.76 -4.34
CA ALA A 458 -4.98 -13.88 -4.92
C ALA A 458 -4.06 -14.94 -5.54
N LEU A 459 -2.98 -14.52 -6.23
CA LEU A 459 -1.99 -15.46 -6.77
C LEU A 459 -1.27 -16.25 -5.68
N ALA A 460 -0.95 -15.60 -4.56
CA ALA A 460 -0.31 -16.24 -3.42
C ALA A 460 -1.19 -17.35 -2.81
N GLU A 461 -2.47 -17.07 -2.60
CA GLU A 461 -3.45 -18.07 -2.13
C GLU A 461 -3.56 -19.25 -3.10
N TYR A 462 -3.56 -18.97 -4.41
CA TYR A 462 -3.59 -20.04 -5.39
C TYR A 462 -2.33 -20.90 -5.36
N ILE A 463 -1.13 -20.31 -5.25
CA ILE A 463 0.12 -21.06 -5.06
C ILE A 463 0.04 -21.95 -3.83
N ILE A 464 -0.50 -21.44 -2.71
CA ILE A 464 -0.73 -22.24 -1.51
C ILE A 464 -1.62 -23.45 -1.83
N SER A 465 -2.73 -23.25 -2.54
CA SER A 465 -3.62 -24.38 -2.90
C SER A 465 -2.94 -25.46 -3.75
N GLN A 466 -1.96 -25.08 -4.59
CA GLN A 466 -1.29 -26.01 -5.49
C GLN A 466 -0.10 -26.71 -4.82
N GLU A 467 0.63 -26.00 -3.97
CA GLU A 467 1.94 -26.45 -3.49
C GLU A 467 1.96 -26.85 -2.01
N SER A 468 0.92 -26.55 -1.22
CA SER A 468 0.94 -26.86 0.23
C SER A 468 0.65 -28.31 0.59
N LYS A 469 -0.04 -29.08 -0.28
CA LYS A 469 -0.40 -30.50 -0.10
C LYS A 469 -0.85 -30.82 1.33
N ASP A 470 0.02 -31.47 2.12
CA ASP A 470 -0.25 -31.99 3.47
C ASP A 470 0.23 -31.06 4.59
N LEU A 471 0.70 -29.85 4.26
CA LEU A 471 1.12 -28.88 5.27
C LEU A 471 -0.09 -28.40 6.10
N PRO A 472 0.04 -28.29 7.44
CA PRO A 472 -1.04 -27.83 8.31
C PRO A 472 -1.20 -26.31 8.19
N LEU A 473 -1.86 -25.86 7.11
CA LEU A 473 -1.91 -24.45 6.72
C LEU A 473 -3.33 -23.90 6.72
N ALA A 474 -3.50 -22.70 7.26
CA ALA A 474 -4.71 -21.90 7.16
C ALA A 474 -4.42 -20.50 6.60
N ILE A 475 -5.41 -19.90 5.94
CA ILE A 475 -5.35 -18.54 5.40
C ILE A 475 -6.29 -17.64 6.19
N ILE A 476 -5.77 -16.53 6.72
CA ILE A 476 -6.60 -15.44 7.25
C ILE A 476 -6.68 -14.30 6.23
N ARG A 477 -7.86 -13.73 6.05
CA ARG A 477 -8.15 -12.61 5.16
C ARG A 477 -8.76 -11.44 5.96
N PRO A 478 -7.91 -10.56 6.51
CA PRO A 478 -8.38 -9.31 7.09
C PRO A 478 -8.97 -8.35 6.06
N SER A 479 -9.98 -7.58 6.47
CA SER A 479 -10.45 -6.40 5.74
C SER A 479 -9.53 -5.19 5.98
N ILE A 480 -10.03 -3.95 6.01
CA ILE A 480 -9.21 -2.76 6.21
C ILE A 480 -8.76 -2.70 7.66
N VAL A 481 -7.50 -3.00 7.93
CA VAL A 481 -7.00 -3.04 9.31
C VAL A 481 -6.85 -1.61 9.88
N GLY A 482 -7.61 -1.31 10.93
CA GLY A 482 -7.58 -0.03 11.66
C GLY A 482 -6.77 -0.09 12.96
N SER A 483 -6.89 0.94 13.82
CA SER A 483 -6.27 0.93 15.15
C SER A 483 -6.83 -0.20 16.04
N SER A 484 -6.11 -0.54 17.09
CA SER A 484 -6.61 -1.50 18.08
C SER A 484 -7.91 -1.03 18.73
N TRP A 485 -8.81 -1.97 19.02
CA TRP A 485 -10.06 -1.71 19.71
C TRP A 485 -9.89 -1.75 21.23
N ARG A 486 -9.32 -2.84 21.76
CA ARG A 486 -9.16 -3.09 23.19
C ARG A 486 -7.69 -3.26 23.58
N GLU A 487 -6.93 -4.09 22.88
CA GLU A 487 -5.65 -4.61 23.40
C GLU A 487 -4.40 -4.27 22.56
N PRO A 488 -3.21 -4.22 23.19
CA PRO A 488 -3.00 -3.99 24.64
C PRO A 488 -3.35 -2.55 25.05
N ILE A 489 -3.50 -1.66 24.07
CA ILE A 489 -3.79 -0.24 24.29
C ILE A 489 -4.84 0.18 23.26
N PRO A 490 -6.05 0.63 23.66
CA PRO A 490 -7.06 1.11 22.72
C PRO A 490 -6.58 2.26 21.84
N GLY A 491 -6.88 2.21 20.54
CA GLY A 491 -6.50 3.24 19.57
C GLY A 491 -5.02 3.19 19.13
N TRP A 492 -4.24 2.20 19.55
CA TRP A 492 -2.86 2.07 19.12
C TRP A 492 -2.75 1.87 17.61
N VAL A 493 -1.86 2.64 17.00
CA VAL A 493 -1.57 2.62 15.56
C VAL A 493 -0.21 3.26 15.29
N ASP A 494 0.59 2.68 14.39
CA ASP A 494 1.98 3.09 14.16
C ASP A 494 2.33 3.38 12.69
N ASN A 495 1.33 3.33 11.80
CA ASN A 495 1.51 3.55 10.37
C ASN A 495 0.44 4.49 9.81
N TYR A 496 0.76 5.11 8.68
CA TYR A 496 -0.12 6.02 7.95
C TYR A 496 -0.92 5.33 6.84
N ASN A 497 -0.92 3.99 6.78
CA ASN A 497 -1.60 3.27 5.71
C ASN A 497 -3.11 3.31 5.92
N GLY A 498 -3.86 3.32 4.81
CA GLY A 498 -5.33 3.28 4.81
C GLY A 498 -5.97 4.37 5.69
N PRO A 499 -6.89 4.00 6.61
CA PRO A 499 -7.68 4.96 7.38
C PRO A 499 -6.86 5.89 8.27
N SER A 500 -5.71 5.44 8.79
CA SER A 500 -4.83 6.25 9.64
C SER A 500 -4.32 7.52 8.94
N GLY A 501 -3.91 7.39 7.68
CA GLY A 501 -3.49 8.53 6.86
C GLY A 501 -4.62 9.50 6.58
N LEU A 502 -5.85 8.98 6.35
CA LEU A 502 -7.05 9.80 6.14
C LEU A 502 -7.42 10.59 7.39
N VAL A 503 -7.37 9.98 8.58
CA VAL A 503 -7.62 10.66 9.87
C VAL A 503 -6.65 11.83 10.06
N VAL A 504 -5.36 11.61 9.82
CA VAL A 504 -4.34 12.67 9.98
C VAL A 504 -4.53 13.77 8.94
N ALA A 505 -4.69 13.43 7.66
CA ALA A 505 -4.85 14.41 6.58
C ALA A 505 -6.13 15.27 6.75
N THR A 506 -7.24 14.63 7.12
CA THR A 506 -8.50 15.30 7.43
C THR A 506 -8.36 16.16 8.68
N GLY A 507 -7.76 15.62 9.74
CA GLY A 507 -7.56 16.30 11.01
C GLY A 507 -6.73 17.57 10.87
N LYS A 508 -5.66 17.54 10.06
CA LYS A 508 -4.83 18.73 9.76
C LYS A 508 -5.51 19.73 8.80
N GLY A 509 -6.68 19.40 8.26
CA GLY A 509 -7.44 20.23 7.32
C GLY A 509 -6.88 20.23 5.90
N MET A 510 -6.16 19.17 5.51
CA MET A 510 -5.47 19.05 4.22
C MET A 510 -6.20 18.21 3.19
N LEU A 511 -7.03 17.29 3.65
CA LEU A 511 -7.94 16.50 2.83
C LEU A 511 -9.36 16.92 3.17
N ARG A 512 -10.15 17.29 2.17
CA ARG A 512 -11.51 17.80 2.34
C ARG A 512 -12.54 17.09 1.48
N THR A 513 -12.12 16.46 0.38
CA THR A 513 -13.01 15.71 -0.48
C THR A 513 -12.35 14.42 -0.98
N MET A 514 -13.13 13.35 -1.07
CA MET A 514 -12.72 12.08 -1.67
C MET A 514 -13.74 11.63 -2.71
N LEU A 515 -13.28 10.90 -3.73
CA LEU A 515 -14.18 10.17 -4.61
C LEU A 515 -14.67 8.92 -3.84
N GLY A 516 -15.97 8.70 -3.81
CA GLY A 516 -16.55 7.58 -3.08
C GLY A 516 -18.04 7.76 -2.80
N SER A 517 -18.69 6.68 -2.42
CA SER A 517 -20.09 6.69 -2.01
C SER A 517 -20.20 6.79 -0.50
N ASN A 518 -21.07 7.67 0.00
CA ASN A 518 -21.38 7.74 1.43
C ASN A 518 -22.11 6.48 1.93
N ASN A 519 -22.71 5.71 1.02
CA ASN A 519 -23.47 4.51 1.32
C ASN A 519 -22.64 3.23 1.17
N ALA A 520 -21.46 3.32 0.56
CA ALA A 520 -20.57 2.17 0.44
C ALA A 520 -20.08 1.74 1.83
N ILE A 521 -20.07 0.42 2.06
CA ILE A 521 -19.63 -0.22 3.28
C ILE A 521 -18.12 -0.02 3.44
N ALA A 522 -17.73 0.47 4.61
CA ALA A 522 -16.35 0.60 5.04
C ALA A 522 -16.02 -0.58 5.97
N ASP A 523 -15.67 -1.73 5.41
CA ASP A 523 -15.30 -2.90 6.21
C ASP A 523 -13.89 -2.69 6.81
N ILE A 524 -13.89 -2.25 8.07
CA ILE A 524 -12.69 -1.92 8.86
C ILE A 524 -12.61 -2.87 10.04
N VAL A 525 -11.51 -3.59 10.19
CA VAL A 525 -11.31 -4.51 11.31
C VAL A 525 -10.20 -4.00 12.24
N PRO A 526 -10.39 -4.00 13.58
CA PRO A 526 -9.33 -3.65 14.51
C PRO A 526 -8.14 -4.61 14.43
N VAL A 527 -6.91 -4.10 14.58
CA VAL A 527 -5.69 -4.93 14.46
C VAL A 527 -5.60 -6.03 15.52
N ASP A 528 -6.10 -5.79 16.73
CA ASP A 528 -6.12 -6.77 17.83
C ASP A 528 -7.07 -7.93 17.55
N VAL A 529 -8.18 -7.68 16.85
CA VAL A 529 -9.12 -8.71 16.40
C VAL A 529 -8.44 -9.63 15.39
N CYS A 530 -7.71 -9.07 14.42
CA CYS A 530 -6.90 -9.86 13.48
C CYS A 530 -5.87 -10.74 14.20
N VAL A 531 -5.14 -10.17 15.15
CA VAL A 531 -4.11 -10.89 15.90
C VAL A 531 -4.70 -12.02 16.74
N ASN A 532 -5.78 -11.76 17.47
CA ASN A 532 -6.47 -12.76 18.27
C ASN A 532 -6.95 -13.92 17.40
N MET A 533 -7.55 -13.60 16.25
CA MET A 533 -7.98 -14.62 15.29
C MET A 533 -6.81 -15.41 14.70
N MET A 534 -5.68 -14.76 14.39
CA MET A 534 -4.48 -15.48 13.92
C MET A 534 -4.01 -16.53 14.93
N ILE A 535 -3.98 -16.20 16.21
CA ILE A 535 -3.55 -17.10 17.28
C ILE A 535 -4.55 -18.26 17.43
N ALA A 536 -5.86 -17.99 17.40
CA ALA A 536 -6.89 -19.01 17.45
C ALA A 536 -6.84 -19.94 16.22
N ILE A 537 -6.65 -19.40 15.01
CA ILE A 537 -6.45 -20.19 13.79
C ILE A 537 -5.23 -21.11 13.92
N ALA A 538 -4.13 -20.62 14.51
CA ALA A 538 -2.93 -21.43 14.65
C ALA A 538 -3.19 -22.67 15.52
N TRP A 539 -3.86 -22.49 16.66
CA TRP A 539 -4.33 -23.57 17.54
C TRP A 539 -5.29 -24.52 16.80
N HIS A 540 -6.35 -23.98 16.20
CA HIS A 540 -7.39 -24.76 15.53
C HIS A 540 -6.83 -25.62 14.39
N THR A 541 -5.91 -25.06 13.59
CA THR A 541 -5.23 -25.80 12.50
C THR A 541 -4.46 -26.99 13.04
N ALA A 542 -3.79 -26.84 14.18
CA ALA A 542 -2.99 -27.89 14.78
C ALA A 542 -3.83 -28.99 15.46
N ILE A 543 -5.03 -28.68 15.95
CA ILE A 543 -5.89 -29.67 16.60
C ILE A 543 -6.83 -30.39 15.62
N LYS A 544 -7.32 -29.71 14.58
CA LYS A 544 -8.29 -30.28 13.64
C LYS A 544 -7.66 -31.01 12.48
N HIS A 545 -6.43 -30.68 12.10
CA HIS A 545 -5.76 -31.21 10.91
C HIS A 545 -6.68 -31.18 9.67
N PRO A 546 -7.16 -29.98 9.26
CA PRO A 546 -8.17 -29.88 8.22
C PRO A 546 -7.63 -30.45 6.89
N LYS A 547 -8.43 -31.29 6.23
CA LYS A 547 -8.07 -31.92 4.94
C LYS A 547 -7.93 -30.92 3.79
N ASN A 548 -8.68 -29.82 3.87
CA ASN A 548 -8.63 -28.72 2.91
C ASN A 548 -8.10 -27.48 3.63
N ILE A 549 -7.43 -26.58 2.90
CA ILE A 549 -6.93 -25.32 3.45
C ILE A 549 -8.11 -24.43 3.87
N PRO A 550 -8.36 -24.22 5.18
CA PRO A 550 -9.42 -23.34 5.61
C PRO A 550 -9.04 -21.87 5.33
N VAL A 551 -10.03 -21.10 4.92
CA VAL A 551 -9.91 -19.66 4.69
C VAL A 551 -10.82 -18.95 5.68
N TYR A 552 -10.31 -17.95 6.36
CA TYR A 552 -11.01 -17.23 7.42
C TYR A 552 -11.11 -15.75 7.09
N HIS A 553 -12.32 -15.21 6.94
CA HIS A 553 -12.54 -13.78 6.81
C HIS A 553 -12.54 -13.09 8.17
N CYS A 554 -11.56 -12.23 8.40
CA CYS A 554 -11.51 -11.35 9.55
C CYS A 554 -12.09 -9.98 9.14
N CYS A 555 -13.42 -9.92 9.14
CA CYS A 555 -14.22 -8.82 8.59
C CYS A 555 -15.36 -8.44 9.56
N THR A 556 -15.99 -7.30 9.32
CA THR A 556 -17.14 -6.82 10.12
C THR A 556 -18.51 -7.31 9.60
N GLY A 557 -18.50 -8.08 8.51
CA GLY A 557 -19.51 -8.25 7.48
C GLY A 557 -20.94 -8.70 7.81
N HIS A 558 -21.36 -8.82 9.07
CA HIS A 558 -22.76 -9.14 9.45
C HIS A 558 -23.31 -8.35 10.65
N LEU A 559 -22.46 -7.57 11.35
CA LEU A 559 -22.78 -7.02 12.68
C LEU A 559 -23.18 -5.53 12.68
N GLY A 560 -23.27 -4.90 11.51
CA GLY A 560 -23.67 -3.51 11.37
C GLY A 560 -22.75 -2.78 10.40
N THR A 561 -23.26 -2.52 9.21
CA THR A 561 -22.52 -1.93 8.10
C THR A 561 -22.13 -0.49 8.39
N LEU A 562 -20.91 -0.29 8.91
CA LEU A 562 -20.26 1.01 8.93
C LEU A 562 -20.12 1.49 7.49
N THR A 563 -20.60 2.68 7.16
CA THR A 563 -20.45 3.26 5.81
C THR A 563 -19.37 4.34 5.81
N TRP A 564 -18.83 4.66 4.64
CA TRP A 564 -17.87 5.78 4.50
C TRP A 564 -18.46 7.12 4.95
N GLY A 565 -19.77 7.33 4.77
CA GLY A 565 -20.47 8.49 5.32
C GLY A 565 -20.40 8.57 6.85
N LYS A 566 -20.68 7.46 7.55
CA LYS A 566 -20.56 7.37 9.00
C LYS A 566 -19.11 7.50 9.48
N VAL A 567 -18.14 6.95 8.73
CA VAL A 567 -16.71 7.14 9.00
C VAL A 567 -16.34 8.63 8.98
N ALA A 568 -16.77 9.37 7.96
CA ALA A 568 -16.55 10.81 7.90
C ALA A 568 -17.23 11.53 9.07
N GLU A 569 -18.49 11.19 9.37
CA GLU A 569 -19.24 11.79 10.47
C GLU A 569 -18.55 11.61 11.82
N TYR A 570 -18.28 10.36 12.22
CA TYR A 570 -17.65 10.03 13.50
C TYR A 570 -16.22 10.60 13.58
N GLY A 571 -15.45 10.44 12.50
CA GLY A 571 -14.10 10.99 12.40
C GLY A 571 -14.08 12.50 12.59
N LEU A 572 -14.95 13.25 11.90
CA LEU A 572 -15.03 14.71 12.04
C LEU A 572 -15.52 15.14 13.42
N TYR A 573 -16.50 14.43 13.98
CA TYR A 573 -16.99 14.68 15.33
C TYR A 573 -15.83 14.60 16.35
N HIS A 574 -15.04 13.52 16.29
CA HIS A 574 -13.93 13.32 17.22
C HIS A 574 -12.71 14.18 16.91
N LEU A 575 -12.35 14.43 15.65
CA LEU A 575 -11.25 15.33 15.28
C LEU A 575 -11.52 16.79 15.68
N SER A 576 -12.78 17.22 15.65
CA SER A 576 -13.14 18.58 16.08
C SER A 576 -12.94 18.80 17.58
N ARG A 577 -13.06 17.75 18.40
CA ARG A 577 -12.89 17.78 19.87
C ARG A 577 -11.49 17.37 20.31
N ASN A 578 -10.89 16.41 19.63
CA ASN A 578 -9.52 15.94 19.81
C ASN A 578 -8.60 16.57 18.77
N SER A 579 -8.60 17.89 18.73
CA SER A 579 -7.93 18.68 17.69
C SER A 579 -6.43 18.42 17.64
N LEU A 580 -5.89 18.31 16.42
CA LEU A 580 -4.48 18.07 16.14
C LEU A 580 -3.69 19.39 16.22
N GLU A 581 -2.42 19.32 16.61
CA GLU A 581 -1.51 20.46 16.60
C GLU A 581 -1.26 20.93 15.16
N ASN A 582 -0.91 22.21 14.98
CA ASN A 582 -0.49 22.76 13.68
C ASN A 582 -1.46 22.53 12.51
N ALA A 583 -2.76 22.33 12.76
CA ALA A 583 -3.74 22.23 11.69
C ALA A 583 -3.78 23.51 10.85
N ILE A 584 -3.89 23.32 9.53
CA ILE A 584 -3.88 24.37 8.52
C ILE A 584 -5.29 24.94 8.35
N SER A 585 -6.29 24.07 8.42
CA SER A 585 -7.70 24.46 8.32
C SER A 585 -8.56 23.68 9.31
N TYR A 586 -9.82 24.10 9.47
CA TYR A 586 -10.79 23.35 10.24
C TYR A 586 -11.09 22.01 9.54
N PRO A 587 -11.13 20.88 10.29
CA PRO A 587 -11.31 19.55 9.72
C PRO A 587 -12.66 19.45 9.01
N TYR A 588 -12.65 18.85 7.82
CA TYR A 588 -13.82 18.59 7.02
C TYR A 588 -13.50 17.44 6.06
N LEU A 589 -14.47 16.60 5.76
CA LEU A 589 -14.34 15.52 4.78
C LEU A 589 -15.72 15.23 4.22
N GLN A 590 -15.82 15.11 2.89
CA GLN A 590 -17.01 14.61 2.22
C GLN A 590 -16.63 13.61 1.13
N PHE A 591 -17.47 12.60 0.95
CA PHE A 591 -17.40 11.69 -0.20
C PHE A 591 -18.38 12.17 -1.28
N THR A 592 -17.93 12.11 -2.53
CA THR A 592 -18.75 12.43 -3.70
C THR A 592 -18.55 11.38 -4.77
N GLU A 593 -19.63 10.90 -5.37
CA GLU A 593 -19.59 9.95 -6.49
C GLU A 593 -19.36 10.68 -7.82
N ASN A 594 -19.74 11.96 -7.89
CA ASN A 594 -19.58 12.77 -9.09
C ASN A 594 -18.13 13.25 -9.25
N ARG A 595 -17.45 12.77 -10.29
CA ARG A 595 -16.06 13.12 -10.62
C ARG A 595 -15.85 14.60 -10.93
N PHE A 596 -16.80 15.26 -11.61
CA PHE A 596 -16.71 16.70 -11.87
C PHE A 596 -16.77 17.50 -10.58
N ARG A 597 -17.72 17.16 -9.69
CA ARG A 597 -17.82 17.77 -8.36
C ARG A 597 -16.56 17.53 -7.54
N TYR A 598 -16.00 16.31 -7.56
CA TYR A 598 -14.74 15.99 -6.90
C TYR A 598 -13.59 16.90 -7.37
N HIS A 599 -13.36 16.99 -8.68
CA HIS A 599 -12.27 17.81 -9.23
C HIS A 599 -12.48 19.30 -8.94
N TYR A 600 -13.70 19.80 -9.06
CA TYR A 600 -14.05 21.17 -8.68
C TYR A 600 -13.73 21.44 -7.21
N LEU A 601 -14.26 20.61 -6.30
CA LEU A 601 -14.05 20.79 -4.86
C LEU A 601 -12.57 20.70 -4.50
N ARG A 602 -11.82 19.75 -5.06
CA ARG A 602 -10.38 19.62 -4.82
C ARG A 602 -9.62 20.89 -5.22
N VAL A 603 -9.90 21.44 -6.41
CA VAL A 603 -9.23 22.67 -6.87
C VAL A 603 -9.48 23.82 -5.88
N TRP A 604 -10.74 24.03 -5.50
CA TRP A 604 -11.14 25.15 -4.65
C TRP A 604 -10.81 24.99 -3.16
N GLN A 605 -10.90 23.76 -2.63
CA GLN A 605 -10.79 23.49 -1.20
C GLN A 605 -9.41 22.99 -0.78
N GLU A 606 -8.58 22.49 -1.70
CA GLU A 606 -7.27 21.92 -1.40
C GLU A 606 -6.14 22.59 -2.20
N VAL A 607 -6.26 22.69 -3.53
CA VAL A 607 -5.16 23.15 -4.41
C VAL A 607 -4.96 24.67 -4.34
N ILE A 608 -6.01 25.47 -4.51
CA ILE A 608 -5.93 26.94 -4.44
C ILE A 608 -5.43 27.39 -3.05
N PRO A 609 -5.98 26.90 -1.93
CA PRO A 609 -5.45 27.24 -0.61
C PRO A 609 -3.97 26.85 -0.44
N ALA A 610 -3.56 25.68 -0.91
CA ALA A 610 -2.16 25.25 -0.87
C ALA A 610 -1.24 26.19 -1.69
N PHE A 611 -1.69 26.61 -2.87
CA PHE A 611 -0.96 27.57 -3.70
C PHE A 611 -0.81 28.93 -3.00
N VAL A 612 -1.88 29.47 -2.43
CA VAL A 612 -1.84 30.73 -1.68
C VAL A 612 -0.87 30.65 -0.50
N LEU A 613 -0.90 29.54 0.25
CA LEU A 613 0.03 29.32 1.36
C LEU A 613 1.49 29.22 0.88
N ASP A 614 1.75 28.60 -0.27
CA ASP A 614 3.09 28.54 -0.85
C ASP A 614 3.57 29.91 -1.36
N CYS A 615 2.69 30.73 -1.93
CA CYS A 615 2.99 32.13 -2.24
C CYS A 615 3.36 32.91 -0.98
N TYR A 616 2.58 32.78 0.10
CA TYR A 616 2.90 33.40 1.39
C TYR A 616 4.25 32.92 1.95
N MET A 617 4.54 31.63 1.88
CA MET A 617 5.83 31.10 2.32
C MET A 617 6.99 31.74 1.55
N ARG A 618 6.87 31.89 0.23
CA ARG A 618 7.89 32.59 -0.59
C ARG A 618 8.06 34.06 -0.16
N LEU A 619 6.96 34.76 0.10
CA LEU A 619 6.99 36.17 0.54
C LEU A 619 7.71 36.33 1.89
N VAL A 620 7.59 35.36 2.80
CA VAL A 620 8.28 35.35 4.11
C VAL A 620 9.66 34.68 4.03
N GLY A 621 10.20 34.44 2.84
CA GLY A 621 11.54 33.86 2.64
C GLY A 621 11.64 32.37 3.03
N ARG A 622 10.52 31.65 3.13
CA ARG A 622 10.46 30.22 3.45
C ARG A 622 10.24 29.37 2.20
N LYS A 623 10.66 28.11 2.26
CA LYS A 623 10.47 27.15 1.17
C LYS A 623 8.97 26.78 1.01
N PRO A 624 8.42 26.80 -0.22
CA PRO A 624 7.05 26.34 -0.49
C PRO A 624 6.96 24.81 -0.35
N ILE A 625 5.94 24.33 0.35
CA ILE A 625 5.74 22.91 0.69
C ILE A 625 4.30 22.41 0.47
N PHE A 626 3.30 23.29 0.47
CA PHE A 626 1.89 22.92 0.58
C PHE A 626 1.33 22.29 -0.69
N ILE A 627 1.72 22.75 -1.89
CA ILE A 627 1.30 22.10 -3.15
C ILE A 627 1.87 20.69 -3.22
N LYS A 628 3.17 20.53 -2.93
CA LYS A 628 3.83 19.21 -2.92
C LYS A 628 3.16 18.25 -1.94
N LEU A 629 2.72 18.76 -0.78
CA LEU A 629 2.03 17.96 0.22
C LEU A 629 0.60 17.59 -0.25
N SER A 630 -0.14 18.52 -0.83
CA SER A 630 -1.45 18.27 -1.45
C SER A 630 -1.37 17.23 -2.58
N GLU A 631 -0.35 17.29 -3.44
CA GLU A 631 -0.12 16.30 -4.49
C GLU A 631 0.18 14.90 -3.93
N ARG A 632 0.94 14.80 -2.84
CA ARG A 632 1.20 13.52 -2.16
C ARG A 632 -0.09 12.92 -1.61
N ILE A 633 -0.91 13.73 -0.93
CA ILE A 633 -2.22 13.30 -0.41
C ILE A 633 -3.11 12.85 -1.56
N TYR A 634 -3.19 13.62 -2.65
CA TYR A 634 -3.98 13.26 -3.84
C TYR A 634 -3.57 11.90 -4.43
N LYS A 635 -2.26 11.66 -4.59
CA LYS A 635 -1.74 10.38 -5.10
C LYS A 635 -2.14 9.20 -4.20
N SER A 636 -2.08 9.38 -2.88
CA SER A 636 -2.47 8.34 -1.91
C SER A 636 -3.99 8.12 -1.86
N VAL A 637 -4.80 9.17 -1.90
CA VAL A 637 -6.26 9.07 -1.86
C VAL A 637 -6.80 8.39 -3.12
N ARG A 638 -6.26 8.70 -4.29
CA ARG A 638 -6.70 8.12 -5.57
C ARG A 638 -6.56 6.59 -5.61
N THR A 639 -5.65 6.00 -4.85
CA THR A 639 -5.55 4.53 -4.77
C THR A 639 -6.70 3.88 -4.01
N LEU A 640 -7.49 4.68 -3.29
CA LEU A 640 -8.61 4.22 -2.49
C LEU A 640 -9.95 4.37 -3.22
N ASP A 641 -10.01 5.12 -4.33
CA ASP A 641 -11.25 5.43 -5.07
C ASP A 641 -12.10 4.20 -5.38
N PHE A 642 -11.47 3.07 -5.73
CA PHE A 642 -12.16 1.81 -5.97
C PHE A 642 -12.82 1.26 -4.68
N PHE A 643 -12.11 1.28 -3.57
CA PHE A 643 -12.57 0.78 -2.27
C PHE A 643 -13.58 1.69 -1.58
N THR A 644 -13.51 3.00 -1.81
CA THR A 644 -14.47 3.97 -1.28
C THR A 644 -15.75 4.07 -2.10
N SER A 645 -15.80 3.47 -3.29
CA SER A 645 -16.95 3.53 -4.20
C SER A 645 -17.73 2.22 -4.31
N HIS A 646 -17.22 1.12 -3.78
CA HIS A 646 -17.85 -0.21 -3.89
C HIS A 646 -18.06 -0.82 -2.51
N SER A 647 -18.90 -1.86 -2.46
CA SER A 647 -19.17 -2.66 -1.26
C SER A 647 -19.06 -4.13 -1.61
N TRP A 648 -18.65 -4.91 -0.63
CA TRP A 648 -18.42 -6.34 -0.77
C TRP A 648 -19.19 -7.09 0.30
N LEU A 649 -19.65 -8.28 -0.06
CA LEU A 649 -20.13 -9.27 0.89
C LEU A 649 -18.96 -10.20 1.20
N PHE A 650 -18.60 -10.28 2.48
CA PHE A 650 -17.59 -11.19 3.02
C PHE A 650 -18.27 -12.13 4.03
N PRO A 651 -18.88 -13.24 3.57
CA PRO A 651 -19.36 -14.30 4.47
C PRO A 651 -18.20 -14.78 5.36
N ASN A 652 -18.46 -15.05 6.63
CA ASN A 652 -17.42 -15.35 7.62
C ASN A 652 -17.76 -16.59 8.46
N ASP A 653 -18.38 -17.58 7.82
CA ASP A 653 -18.90 -18.78 8.47
C ASP A 653 -17.80 -19.55 9.22
N ASN A 654 -16.61 -19.71 8.63
CA ASN A 654 -15.46 -20.35 9.27
C ASN A 654 -14.98 -19.55 10.49
N SER A 655 -15.03 -18.22 10.45
CA SER A 655 -14.71 -17.36 11.59
C SER A 655 -15.69 -17.56 12.74
N VAL A 656 -16.99 -17.66 12.44
CA VAL A 656 -18.04 -17.94 13.44
C VAL A 656 -17.89 -19.34 14.02
N LEU A 657 -17.62 -20.34 13.17
CA LEU A 657 -17.34 -21.71 13.62
C LEU A 657 -16.13 -21.75 14.55
N LEU A 658 -15.03 -21.09 14.19
CA LEU A 658 -13.84 -21.00 15.03
C LEU A 658 -14.14 -20.40 16.41
N GLN A 659 -14.92 -19.31 16.46
CA GLN A 659 -15.33 -18.68 17.72
C GLN A 659 -16.14 -19.67 18.58
N ASN A 660 -17.07 -20.41 17.98
CA ASN A 660 -17.94 -21.35 18.70
C ASN A 660 -17.21 -22.58 19.23
N GLU A 661 -16.08 -22.96 18.63
CA GLU A 661 -15.25 -24.07 19.11
C GLU A 661 -14.28 -23.70 20.23
N MET A 662 -14.06 -22.41 20.45
CA MET A 662 -13.25 -21.93 21.57
C MET A 662 -14.04 -22.00 22.88
N ASN A 663 -13.39 -22.39 23.97
CA ASN A 663 -14.02 -22.33 25.29
C ASN A 663 -14.18 -20.86 25.76
N ASP A 664 -15.00 -20.64 26.79
CA ASP A 664 -15.32 -19.30 27.29
C ASP A 664 -14.09 -18.48 27.71
N VAL A 665 -13.04 -19.15 28.17
CA VAL A 665 -11.78 -18.51 28.59
C VAL A 665 -11.02 -18.03 27.36
N ASP A 666 -10.88 -18.89 26.36
CA ASP A 666 -10.25 -18.57 25.08
C ASP A 666 -11.00 -17.47 24.34
N GLN A 667 -12.34 -17.51 24.33
CA GLN A 667 -13.17 -16.46 23.73
C GLN A 667 -12.96 -15.10 24.39
N LYS A 668 -12.66 -15.05 25.70
CA LYS A 668 -12.35 -13.80 26.40
C LYS A 668 -10.92 -13.33 26.14
N ILE A 669 -9.93 -14.22 26.19
CA ILE A 669 -8.51 -13.86 26.05
C ILE A 669 -8.16 -13.56 24.60
N PHE A 670 -8.64 -14.35 23.65
CA PHE A 670 -8.40 -14.23 22.23
C PHE A 670 -9.67 -13.81 21.49
N ASN A 671 -10.38 -12.83 22.04
CA ASN A 671 -11.64 -12.36 21.46
C ASN A 671 -11.45 -11.78 20.05
N PHE A 672 -12.17 -12.31 19.08
CA PHE A 672 -12.36 -11.69 17.77
C PHE A 672 -13.85 -11.55 17.39
N ASP A 673 -14.77 -11.72 18.34
CA ASP A 673 -16.18 -11.36 18.17
C ASP A 673 -16.34 -9.84 18.28
N LEU A 674 -16.99 -9.27 17.25
CA LEU A 674 -17.20 -7.85 17.05
C LEU A 674 -18.58 -7.38 17.50
N LYS A 675 -19.44 -8.23 18.09
CA LYS A 675 -20.79 -7.85 18.54
C LYS A 675 -20.82 -6.63 19.45
N ASP A 676 -19.84 -6.52 20.35
CA ASP A 676 -19.74 -5.38 21.29
C ASP A 676 -19.02 -4.15 20.69
N LEU A 677 -18.63 -4.19 19.41
CA LEU A 677 -17.87 -3.11 18.80
C LEU A 677 -18.76 -1.89 18.55
N GLU A 678 -18.65 -0.89 19.41
CA GLU A 678 -19.29 0.41 19.18
C GLU A 678 -18.42 1.34 18.33
N TRP A 679 -18.85 1.55 17.09
CA TRP A 679 -18.13 2.37 16.11
C TRP A 679 -17.81 3.79 16.58
N PHE A 680 -18.75 4.44 17.27
CA PHE A 680 -18.55 5.80 17.77
C PHE A 680 -17.39 5.86 18.77
N HIS A 681 -17.35 4.94 19.74
CA HIS A 681 -16.26 4.85 20.71
C HIS A 681 -14.94 4.38 20.08
N TYR A 682 -15.00 3.46 19.11
CA TYR A 682 -13.84 3.03 18.35
C TYR A 682 -13.15 4.22 17.65
N TRP A 683 -13.92 5.03 16.90
CA TRP A 683 -13.38 6.20 16.19
C TRP A 683 -12.87 7.29 17.13
N ARG A 684 -13.46 7.45 18.32
CA ARG A 684 -12.91 8.31 19.37
C ARG A 684 -11.48 7.92 19.72
N ASN A 685 -11.27 6.64 20.04
CA ASN A 685 -9.97 6.11 20.44
C ASN A 685 -8.99 6.13 19.27
N TYR A 686 -9.45 5.84 18.04
CA TYR A 686 -8.64 5.95 16.84
C TYR A 686 -8.13 7.38 16.63
N CYS A 687 -8.98 8.41 16.70
CA CYS A 687 -8.54 9.79 16.54
C CYS A 687 -7.53 10.23 17.62
N ILE A 688 -7.74 9.82 18.88
CA ILE A 688 -6.80 10.09 19.98
C ILE A 688 -5.48 9.34 19.74
N GLY A 689 -5.55 8.09 19.31
CA GLY A 689 -4.38 7.27 19.00
C GLY A 689 -3.57 7.79 17.83
N ALA A 690 -4.20 8.28 16.77
CA ALA A 690 -3.52 8.93 15.65
C ALA A 690 -2.75 10.18 16.13
N LYS A 691 -3.35 10.96 17.05
CA LYS A 691 -2.69 12.10 17.68
C LYS A 691 -1.47 11.68 18.52
N GLN A 692 -1.65 10.68 19.37
CA GLN A 692 -0.63 10.27 20.33
C GLN A 692 0.51 9.46 19.69
N TYR A 693 0.19 8.47 18.87
CA TYR A 693 1.17 7.48 18.39
C TYR A 693 1.75 7.81 17.02
N LEU A 694 0.95 8.37 16.09
CA LEU A 694 1.46 8.75 14.76
C LEU A 694 2.12 10.12 14.77
N LEU A 695 1.43 11.10 15.37
CA LEU A 695 1.89 12.49 15.39
C LEU A 695 2.76 12.82 16.61
N ARG A 696 2.80 11.92 17.61
CA ARG A 696 3.57 12.13 18.86
C ARG A 696 3.21 13.45 19.55
N GLU A 697 1.95 13.85 19.46
CA GLU A 697 1.44 15.08 20.05
C GLU A 697 1.04 14.87 21.52
N ASP A 698 1.18 15.92 22.31
CA ASP A 698 0.81 15.88 23.73
C ASP A 698 -0.71 16.07 23.88
N LEU A 699 -1.36 15.09 24.54
CA LEU A 699 -2.79 15.10 24.80
C LEU A 699 -3.21 16.28 25.71
N SER A 700 -2.31 16.77 26.58
CA SER A 700 -2.58 17.92 27.46
C SER A 700 -2.89 19.20 26.66
N ARG A 701 -2.35 19.32 25.44
CA ARG A 701 -2.49 20.50 24.57
C ARG A 701 -3.79 20.51 23.77
N THR A 702 -4.66 19.52 23.95
CA THR A 702 -5.90 19.37 23.17
C THR A 702 -6.81 20.59 23.29
N SER A 703 -6.94 21.18 24.48
CA SER A 703 -7.75 22.39 24.70
C SER A 703 -7.23 23.60 23.90
N LYS A 704 -5.91 23.80 23.83
CA LYS A 704 -5.25 24.85 23.03
C LYS A 704 -5.48 24.63 21.54
N CYS A 705 -5.37 23.38 21.08
CA CYS A 705 -5.64 23.00 19.69
C CYS A 705 -7.10 23.25 19.31
N HIS A 706 -8.03 22.92 20.21
CA HIS A 706 -9.45 23.15 20.00
C HIS A 706 -9.78 24.64 19.85
N LYS A 707 -9.20 25.52 20.70
CA LYS A 707 -9.32 26.97 20.55
C LYS A 707 -8.79 27.45 19.19
N ARG A 708 -7.67 26.89 18.71
CA ARG A 708 -7.14 27.17 17.36
C ARG A 708 -8.14 26.74 16.28
N TYR A 709 -8.74 25.56 16.40
CA TYR A 709 -9.74 25.07 15.42
C TYR A 709 -10.94 26.00 15.34
N ILE A 710 -11.46 26.46 16.47
CA ILE A 710 -12.57 27.43 16.49
C ILE A 710 -12.16 28.73 15.79
N ARG A 711 -10.95 29.24 16.01
CA ARG A 711 -10.44 30.43 15.32
C ARG A 711 -10.34 30.20 13.81
N LEU A 712 -9.81 29.05 13.38
CA LEU A 712 -9.72 28.69 11.97
C LEU A 712 -11.11 28.57 11.33
N LYS A 713 -12.09 28.00 12.04
CA LYS A 713 -13.49 27.93 11.60
C LYS A 713 -14.10 29.32 11.43
N ARG A 714 -13.91 30.21 12.40
CA ARG A 714 -14.39 31.60 12.34
C ARG A 714 -13.74 32.36 11.19
N LEU A 715 -12.42 32.23 11.02
CA LEU A 715 -11.69 32.84 9.91
C LEU A 715 -12.19 32.31 8.55
N GLN A 716 -12.36 31.00 8.43
CA GLN A 716 -12.89 30.39 7.20
C GLN A 716 -14.31 30.90 6.88
N ASN A 717 -15.19 30.96 7.88
CA ASN A 717 -16.54 31.51 7.71
C ASN A 717 -16.52 33.00 7.33
N LEU A 718 -15.62 33.80 7.92
CA LEU A 718 -15.45 35.21 7.58
C LEU A 718 -14.94 35.39 6.15
N LEU A 719 -14.01 34.55 5.70
CA LEU A 719 -13.52 34.56 4.33
C LEU A 719 -14.63 34.20 3.34
N TYR A 720 -15.44 33.18 3.63
CA TYR A 720 -16.59 32.84 2.78
C TYR A 720 -17.64 33.95 2.75
N PHE A 721 -17.97 34.52 3.91
CA PHE A 721 -18.89 35.65 3.99
C PHE A 721 -18.39 36.84 3.17
N THR A 722 -17.12 37.23 3.33
CA THR A 722 -16.49 38.30 2.56
C THR A 722 -16.52 38.01 1.06
N ALA A 723 -16.19 36.78 0.64
CA ALA A 723 -16.24 36.39 -0.77
C ALA A 723 -17.65 36.49 -1.35
N ILE A 724 -18.68 36.02 -0.61
CA ILE A 724 -20.09 36.13 -1.00
C ILE A 724 -20.48 37.61 -1.15
N VAL A 725 -20.14 38.46 -0.18
CA VAL A 725 -20.41 39.90 -0.23
C VAL A 725 -19.74 40.55 -1.45
N LEU A 726 -18.49 40.22 -1.76
CA LEU A 726 -17.78 40.73 -2.94
C LEU A 726 -18.43 40.29 -4.25
N VAL A 727 -18.86 39.03 -4.34
CA VAL A 727 -19.59 38.52 -5.51
C VAL A 727 -20.93 39.24 -5.66
N ILE A 728 -21.70 39.39 -4.59
CA ILE A 728 -22.97 40.15 -4.59
C ILE A 728 -22.71 41.59 -5.02
N LYS A 729 -21.68 42.25 -4.48
CA LYS A 729 -21.31 43.63 -4.86
C LYS A 729 -20.94 43.72 -6.34
N LEU A 730 -20.22 42.73 -6.88
CA LEU A 730 -19.84 42.69 -8.29
C LEU A 730 -21.04 42.46 -9.21
N ILE A 731 -21.95 41.55 -8.86
CA ILE A 731 -23.19 41.29 -9.60
C ILE A 731 -24.10 42.52 -9.53
N PHE A 732 -24.26 43.11 -8.34
CA PHE A 732 -24.99 44.35 -8.13
C PHE A 732 -24.38 45.46 -8.99
N PHE A 733 -23.06 45.64 -9.01
CA PHE A 733 -22.41 46.64 -9.85
C PHE A 733 -22.56 46.38 -11.35
N LYS A 734 -22.58 45.13 -11.82
CA LYS A 734 -22.66 44.82 -13.26
C LYS A 734 -24.08 44.68 -13.83
N SER A 735 -25.10 44.40 -13.01
CA SER A 735 -26.45 44.06 -13.51
C SER A 735 -27.52 45.02 -12.99
N PHE A 736 -27.99 45.91 -13.87
CA PHE A 736 -29.11 46.81 -13.58
C PHE A 736 -30.40 46.05 -13.24
N LYS A 737 -30.67 44.93 -13.93
CA LYS A 737 -31.82 44.05 -13.65
C LYS A 737 -31.74 43.46 -12.24
N PHE A 738 -30.56 42.99 -11.83
CA PHE A 738 -30.35 42.46 -10.47
C PHE A 738 -30.53 43.55 -9.41
N ARG A 739 -30.01 44.78 -9.63
CA ARG A 739 -30.25 45.91 -8.71
C ARG A 739 -31.73 46.18 -8.50
N ARG A 740 -32.52 46.24 -9.58
CA ARG A 740 -33.97 46.45 -9.52
C ARG A 740 -34.68 45.37 -8.72
N ILE A 741 -34.41 44.09 -9.01
CA ILE A 741 -35.00 42.95 -8.30
C ILE A 741 -34.62 42.99 -6.81
N PHE A 742 -33.35 43.27 -6.50
CA PHE A 742 -32.86 43.34 -5.13
C PHE A 742 -33.53 44.48 -4.34
N ILE A 743 -33.70 45.66 -4.94
CA ILE A 743 -34.39 46.79 -4.29
C ILE A 743 -35.87 46.47 -4.04
N ILE A 744 -36.54 45.79 -4.98
CA ILE A 744 -37.94 45.36 -4.81
C ILE A 744 -38.06 44.35 -3.65
N LEU A 745 -37.21 43.31 -3.62
CA LEU A 745 -37.18 42.34 -2.53
C LEU A 745 -36.87 42.99 -1.18
N PHE A 746 -35.91 43.91 -1.14
CA PHE A 746 -35.55 44.63 0.09
C PHE A 746 -36.72 45.51 0.59
N ARG A 747 -37.43 46.19 -0.31
CA ARG A 747 -38.65 46.94 0.04
C ARG A 747 -39.75 46.03 0.57
N LEU A 748 -39.97 44.86 -0.04
CA LEU A 748 -40.97 43.90 0.43
C LEU A 748 -40.64 43.37 1.83
N ILE A 749 -39.38 43.07 2.11
CA ILE A 749 -38.92 42.64 3.44
C ILE A 749 -39.08 43.77 4.46
N PHE A 750 -38.74 45.01 4.09
CA PHE A 750 -38.87 46.16 4.99
C PHE A 750 -40.34 46.49 5.29
N VAL A 751 -41.22 46.43 4.29
CA VAL A 751 -42.67 46.58 4.46
C VAL A 751 -43.22 45.45 5.33
N GLY A 752 -42.79 44.21 5.10
CA GLY A 752 -43.16 43.06 5.92
C GLY A 752 -42.71 43.20 7.38
N LEU A 753 -41.46 43.60 7.62
CA LEU A 753 -40.93 43.86 8.95
C LEU A 753 -41.65 45.03 9.63
N SER A 754 -41.93 46.12 8.91
CA SER A 754 -42.69 47.26 9.42
C SER A 754 -44.14 46.89 9.76
N ALA A 755 -44.76 46.02 8.98
CA ALA A 755 -46.08 45.48 9.29
C ALA A 755 -46.05 44.57 10.52
N ILE A 756 -45.00 43.77 10.68
CA ILE A 756 -44.80 42.91 11.86
C ILE A 756 -44.52 43.73 13.12
N THR A 757 -43.66 44.76 13.07
CA THR A 757 -43.39 45.63 14.24
C THR A 757 -44.64 46.41 14.65
N LYS A 758 -45.41 46.93 13.69
CA LYS A 758 -46.73 47.55 13.96
C LYS A 758 -47.74 46.58 14.59
N LYS A 759 -47.67 45.28 14.24
CA LYS A 759 -48.58 44.26 14.77
C LYS A 759 -48.16 43.72 16.14
N ILE A 760 -46.88 43.86 16.50
CA ILE A 760 -46.31 43.41 17.79
C ILE A 760 -46.22 44.57 18.81
N GLY A 761 -46.49 45.82 18.40
CA GLY A 761 -46.53 46.97 19.32
C GLY A 761 -45.16 47.44 19.79
N LEU A 762 -44.14 47.33 18.93
CA LEU A 762 -42.81 47.91 19.11
C LEU A 762 -42.64 49.20 18.31
#